data_AF-A0A9N9EPA7-F1
#
_entry.id   AF-A0A9N9EPA7-F1
#
_cell.length_a   1.000
_cell.length_b   1.000
_cell.length_c   1.000
_cell.angle_alpha   90.00
_cell.angle_beta   90.00
_cell.angle_gamma   90.00
#
_symmetry.space_group_name_H-M   'P 1'
#
loop_
_entity.id
_entity.type
_entity.pdbx_description
1 polymer ?
#
loop_
_entity_poly.entity_id
_entity_poly.type
_entity_poly.pdbx_seq_one_letter_code
_entity_poly.pdbx_strand_id
1 'polypeptide(L)'
;MTLYLPADCLNEIFEYLDENDIRSYLFVNRLWCEASVRILWRDMQNFKTLITCLPKKSKAILYKNGIVISTSTSRAPLFNYVAFIKRLDITVICNELARFQQLSTPKTLDNNQNLVTTREILKMLMNQTSLKILHCDFDIYNIPNFTAYPGVKNCLSNLSEFSCSSNIYPEFFYQISRICHNLQSLKLMLYGFISDGLTELISVQKHLKYLDLSFEGYSELSDCESGTGKEYCDCYMDESQLLANIPNTLTKLHIFARPCHMELSFISKLSDLQELSLSCFNRKGLNDFEILQYTTLQQLQILTFEFKCPDDEYLIDFLEINGKNLKKLDLGKQKIYTDSLNLTISNFCTNLRTLRFTYTCKTLNSLKLILNGCKQLESMDILSCVNCEGCREDYILERELLEMVVEFSPKKFHELKVDIGSCVDQATAFQWEFKPIFKCWANRVPCIPLSLTIHSNLDTEIAMNESNVKVIEEFKKNKLPKELEGIPSISIWPTIWALLQQKHQDEVQETIAKSSGDYDIYLDRIVGQNAININDPAYLKDFLTKIEEDDPPKISLPSVTMREFFGDGLVFSNGDKWRTSRKLANPAFNNALSPDIVGEITFELFNFMQQNLDKPIDIFEIMQRTTIECLKSVEVPHIINVYKAVIETAESIYHILFPWLIKLPTAHNRKFFKANEEFNEFISDMIKEKRNEVENKKVSNNVNSDNGRIDLLTGMIQHANQEGISTDSKQLRDEMVGFFVAGHDTTSLALSTSFYFLAKYPEMQERARKEVISVLGNEPIIPTSEQLKEMKYINAVIKESLRIYPPSTGIVPRKLTKPMKIGPYLIPANIICTTNIWQINHHPKYWENPEQFNPERFLNNEKIHAFSWIPFSSGVRNCLGQNFSLMEQRVIISMFLRKYNWILPENSINENKLLFETQFLLKPVDLKLVFTERKA
;
A
#
# COMPACT_ATOMS: atom_id res chain seq x y z
N MET A 1 -22.47 -15.20 -32.42
CA MET A 1 -23.53 -15.69 -31.53
C MET A 1 -23.51 -14.77 -30.31
N THR A 2 -24.31 -13.70 -30.33
CA THR A 2 -24.35 -12.69 -29.26
C THR A 2 -25.12 -13.26 -28.07
N LEU A 3 -24.41 -13.53 -26.97
CA LEU A 3 -24.98 -13.98 -25.70
C LEU A 3 -25.77 -12.82 -25.08
N TYR A 4 -27.10 -12.89 -25.13
CA TYR A 4 -27.96 -12.02 -24.32
C TYR A 4 -28.10 -12.64 -22.92
N LEU A 5 -27.79 -11.86 -21.89
CA LEU A 5 -28.12 -12.21 -20.51
C LEU A 5 -29.65 -12.27 -20.36
N PRO A 6 -30.20 -13.30 -19.68
CA PRO A 6 -31.62 -13.36 -19.33
C PRO A 6 -32.04 -12.11 -18.54
N ALA A 7 -33.28 -11.65 -18.72
CA ALA A 7 -33.82 -10.49 -18.02
C ALA A 7 -33.72 -10.61 -16.48
N ASP A 8 -33.73 -11.84 -15.99
CA ASP A 8 -33.65 -12.16 -14.55
C ASP A 8 -32.26 -11.88 -13.99
N CYS A 9 -31.19 -12.18 -14.74
CA CYS A 9 -29.81 -11.86 -14.37
C CYS A 9 -29.55 -10.34 -14.37
N LEU A 10 -30.17 -9.60 -15.28
CA LEU A 10 -30.04 -8.14 -15.33
C LEU A 10 -30.66 -7.47 -14.10
N ASN A 11 -31.82 -7.97 -13.63
CA ASN A 11 -32.46 -7.45 -12.42
C ASN A 11 -31.58 -7.62 -11.18
N GLU A 12 -30.87 -8.74 -11.09
CA GLU A 12 -29.95 -9.05 -9.98
C GLU A 12 -28.69 -8.17 -10.02
N ILE A 13 -28.14 -7.90 -11.21
CA ILE A 13 -26.97 -7.01 -11.40
C ILE A 13 -27.31 -5.56 -10.99
N PHE A 14 -28.49 -5.08 -11.34
CA PHE A 14 -28.89 -3.70 -11.01
C PHE A 14 -29.21 -3.46 -9.53
N GLU A 15 -29.46 -4.51 -8.74
CA GLU A 15 -29.66 -4.35 -7.28
C GLU A 15 -28.37 -3.94 -6.54
N TYR A 16 -27.20 -4.04 -7.19
CA TYR A 16 -25.90 -3.69 -6.62
C TYR A 16 -25.26 -2.41 -7.20
N LEU A 17 -25.97 -1.67 -8.06
CA LEU A 17 -25.47 -0.45 -8.69
C LEU A 17 -26.01 0.82 -8.01
N ASP A 18 -25.17 1.84 -7.85
CA ASP A 18 -25.57 3.12 -7.26
C ASP A 18 -26.54 3.89 -8.19
N GLU A 19 -27.40 4.75 -7.60
CA GLU A 19 -28.43 5.49 -8.36
C GLU A 19 -27.86 6.31 -9.54
N ASN A 20 -26.63 6.83 -9.40
CA ASN A 20 -25.95 7.58 -10.45
C ASN A 20 -25.55 6.68 -11.64
N ASP A 21 -25.15 5.44 -11.37
CA ASP A 21 -24.82 4.47 -12.41
C ASP A 21 -26.09 4.03 -13.13
N ILE A 22 -27.18 3.77 -12.41
CA ILE A 22 -28.48 3.38 -12.99
C ILE A 22 -29.03 4.47 -13.94
N ARG A 23 -28.87 5.75 -13.59
CA ARG A 23 -29.28 6.89 -14.46
C ARG A 23 -28.48 6.96 -15.77
N SER A 24 -27.22 6.52 -15.76
CA SER A 24 -26.35 6.46 -16.95
C SER A 24 -26.86 5.49 -18.01
N TYR A 25 -27.49 4.39 -17.58
CA TYR A 25 -27.98 3.33 -18.46
C TYR A 25 -29.32 3.66 -19.17
N LEU A 26 -30.00 4.75 -18.80
CA LEU A 26 -31.24 5.21 -19.45
C LEU A 26 -31.06 5.51 -20.95
N PHE A 27 -29.83 5.80 -21.39
CA PHE A 27 -29.50 6.22 -22.76
C PHE A 27 -28.94 5.09 -23.64
N VAL A 28 -28.80 3.87 -23.13
CA VAL A 28 -28.09 2.78 -23.82
C VAL A 28 -28.94 2.12 -24.92
N ASN A 29 -30.10 1.56 -24.56
CA ASN A 29 -31.13 1.13 -25.51
C ASN A 29 -32.49 0.94 -24.81
N ARG A 30 -33.53 0.57 -25.59
CA ARG A 30 -34.90 0.42 -25.09
C ARG A 30 -35.07 -0.64 -23.98
N LEU A 31 -34.35 -1.77 -24.04
CA LEU A 31 -34.38 -2.83 -23.02
C LEU A 31 -33.73 -2.37 -21.70
N TRP A 32 -32.57 -1.71 -21.79
CA TRP A 32 -31.89 -1.11 -20.63
C TRP A 32 -32.74 0.01 -20.01
N CYS A 33 -33.35 0.85 -20.85
CA CYS A 33 -34.27 1.90 -20.40
C CYS A 33 -35.48 1.31 -19.63
N GLU A 34 -36.10 0.25 -20.13
CA GLU A 34 -37.23 -0.39 -19.46
C GLU A 34 -36.84 -1.02 -18.11
N ALA A 35 -35.70 -1.71 -18.04
CA ALA A 35 -35.20 -2.28 -16.80
C ALA A 35 -34.81 -1.20 -15.76
N SER A 36 -34.06 -0.17 -16.17
CA SER A 36 -33.65 0.93 -15.30
C SER A 36 -34.85 1.74 -14.79
N VAL A 37 -35.86 2.01 -15.62
CA VAL A 37 -37.08 2.71 -15.21
C VAL A 37 -37.85 1.91 -14.16
N ARG A 38 -37.97 0.59 -14.31
CA ARG A 38 -38.63 -0.29 -13.33
C ARG A 38 -37.97 -0.24 -11.95
N ILE A 39 -36.63 -0.12 -11.91
CA ILE A 39 -35.85 -0.10 -10.68
C ILE A 39 -35.89 1.28 -10.03
N LEU A 40 -35.64 2.34 -10.79
CA LEU A 40 -35.69 3.72 -10.31
C LEU A 40 -37.08 4.07 -9.74
N TRP A 41 -38.16 3.58 -10.36
CA TRP A 41 -39.53 3.81 -9.89
C TRP A 41 -40.03 2.81 -8.83
N ARG A 42 -39.15 2.01 -8.22
CA ARG A 42 -39.50 1.24 -7.00
C ARG A 42 -39.92 2.18 -5.86
N ASP A 43 -39.28 3.34 -5.78
CA ASP A 43 -39.65 4.47 -4.93
C ASP A 43 -40.29 5.60 -5.77
N MET A 44 -41.03 6.51 -5.12
CA MET A 44 -41.65 7.63 -5.82
C MET A 44 -40.61 8.68 -6.22
N GLN A 45 -40.20 8.69 -7.49
CA GLN A 45 -39.15 9.59 -8.00
C GLN A 45 -39.66 10.98 -8.41
N ASN A 46 -40.85 11.06 -9.01
CA ASN A 46 -41.35 12.30 -9.61
C ASN A 46 -42.85 12.45 -9.46
N PHE A 47 -43.26 13.37 -8.57
CA PHE A 47 -44.66 13.63 -8.26
C PHE A 47 -45.46 14.09 -9.49
N LYS A 48 -44.91 14.96 -10.35
CA LYS A 48 -45.60 15.46 -11.56
C LYS A 48 -45.95 14.32 -12.53
N THR A 49 -45.06 13.34 -12.66
CA THR A 49 -45.27 12.18 -13.53
C THR A 49 -46.31 11.21 -12.95
N LEU A 50 -46.40 11.10 -11.61
CA LEU A 50 -47.47 10.33 -10.97
C LEU A 50 -48.84 10.95 -11.24
N ILE A 51 -48.92 12.28 -11.18
CA ILE A 51 -50.15 13.04 -11.48
C ILE A 51 -50.57 12.89 -12.96
N THR A 52 -49.62 12.84 -13.90
CA THR A 52 -49.97 12.59 -15.32
C THR A 52 -50.53 11.19 -15.55
N CYS A 53 -50.19 10.21 -14.70
CA CYS A 53 -50.72 8.85 -14.76
C CYS A 53 -52.17 8.72 -14.25
N LEU A 54 -52.74 9.76 -13.61
CA LEU A 54 -54.10 9.69 -13.08
C LEU A 54 -55.14 9.34 -14.16
N PRO A 55 -56.11 8.45 -13.87
CA PRO A 55 -57.20 8.14 -14.78
C PRO A 55 -58.00 9.39 -15.18
N LYS A 56 -58.57 9.40 -16.38
CA LYS A 56 -59.39 10.52 -16.87
C LYS A 56 -60.52 10.90 -15.89
N LYS A 57 -61.14 9.91 -15.23
CA LYS A 57 -62.17 10.12 -14.20
C LYS A 57 -61.62 10.86 -12.96
N SER A 58 -60.47 10.44 -12.45
CA SER A 58 -59.79 11.08 -11.31
C SER A 58 -59.36 12.51 -11.66
N LYS A 59 -58.82 12.75 -12.86
CA LYS A 59 -58.50 14.11 -13.35
C LYS A 59 -59.74 15.01 -13.43
N ALA A 60 -60.89 14.49 -13.84
CA ALA A 60 -62.15 15.24 -13.87
C ALA A 60 -62.65 15.58 -12.45
N ILE A 61 -62.47 14.68 -11.48
CA ILE A 61 -62.78 14.92 -10.06
C ILE A 61 -61.90 16.05 -9.50
N LEU A 62 -60.60 16.03 -9.78
CA LEU A 62 -59.68 17.09 -9.33
C LEU A 62 -60.06 18.44 -9.95
N TYR A 63 -60.36 18.48 -11.25
CA TYR A 63 -60.83 19.69 -11.93
C TYR A 63 -62.12 20.25 -11.31
N LYS A 64 -63.10 19.37 -11.01
CA LYS A 64 -64.37 19.77 -10.37
C LYS A 64 -64.18 20.34 -8.97
N ASN A 65 -63.10 19.98 -8.27
CA ASN A 65 -62.75 20.50 -6.95
C ASN A 65 -61.81 21.74 -7.00
N GLY A 66 -61.64 22.35 -8.18
CA GLY A 66 -60.84 23.56 -8.38
C GLY A 66 -59.33 23.34 -8.45
N ILE A 67 -58.87 22.09 -8.53
CA ILE A 67 -57.44 21.75 -8.58
C ILE A 67 -56.99 21.71 -10.04
N VAL A 68 -56.31 22.77 -10.49
CA VAL A 68 -55.77 22.86 -11.86
C VAL A 68 -54.39 22.21 -11.92
N ILE A 69 -54.34 21.00 -12.46
CA ILE A 69 -53.07 20.33 -12.73
C ILE A 69 -52.55 20.82 -14.08
N SER A 70 -51.48 21.63 -14.08
CA SER A 70 -50.76 22.05 -15.29
C SER A 70 -49.99 20.88 -15.93
N THR A 71 -50.70 19.94 -16.56
CA THR A 71 -50.04 18.89 -17.37
C THR A 71 -49.76 19.43 -18.77
N SER A 72 -48.51 19.82 -19.03
CA SER A 72 -48.05 20.36 -20.33
C SER A 72 -47.85 19.29 -21.42
N THR A 73 -48.32 18.05 -21.23
CA THR A 73 -48.11 16.97 -22.21
C THR A 73 -49.42 16.26 -22.55
N SER A 74 -49.85 16.40 -23.81
CA SER A 74 -50.99 15.69 -24.41
C SER A 74 -50.69 14.22 -24.75
N ARG A 75 -49.49 13.71 -24.42
CA ARG A 75 -49.03 12.34 -24.71
C ARG A 75 -49.23 11.43 -23.51
N ALA A 76 -49.70 10.20 -23.75
CA ALA A 76 -49.79 9.16 -22.72
C ALA A 76 -48.39 8.82 -22.15
N PRO A 77 -48.28 8.48 -20.85
CA PRO A 77 -47.00 8.10 -20.26
C PRO A 77 -46.41 6.89 -20.97
N LEU A 78 -45.09 6.91 -21.19
CA LEU A 78 -44.38 5.88 -21.96
C LEU A 78 -44.39 4.51 -21.27
N PHE A 79 -44.42 4.51 -19.94
CA PHE A 79 -44.47 3.32 -19.09
C PHE A 79 -45.61 3.41 -18.08
N ASN A 80 -46.03 2.25 -17.56
CA ASN A 80 -46.92 2.19 -16.39
C ASN A 80 -46.10 2.36 -15.10
N TYR A 81 -45.64 3.58 -14.84
CA TYR A 81 -44.81 3.91 -13.69
C TYR A 81 -45.44 3.52 -12.35
N VAL A 82 -46.77 3.61 -12.24
CA VAL A 82 -47.53 3.28 -11.02
C VAL A 82 -47.35 1.82 -10.62
N ALA A 83 -47.30 0.90 -11.59
CA ALA A 83 -47.15 -0.53 -11.33
C ALA A 83 -45.75 -0.93 -10.80
N PHE A 84 -44.75 -0.06 -10.97
CA PHE A 84 -43.37 -0.31 -10.54
C PHE A 84 -43.12 0.09 -9.08
N ILE A 85 -43.98 0.94 -8.51
CA ILE A 85 -43.85 1.43 -7.13
C ILE A 85 -44.01 0.27 -6.15
N LYS A 86 -42.97 -0.02 -5.36
CA LYS A 86 -42.96 -1.08 -4.33
C LYS A 86 -42.88 -0.53 -2.91
N ARG A 87 -42.36 0.68 -2.74
CA ARG A 87 -42.37 1.43 -1.48
C ARG A 87 -43.30 2.62 -1.62
N LEU A 88 -44.20 2.78 -0.66
CA LEU A 88 -45.05 3.96 -0.59
C LEU A 88 -44.91 4.62 0.77
N ASP A 89 -44.58 5.90 0.75
CA ASP A 89 -44.63 6.78 1.92
C ASP A 89 -45.72 7.83 1.69
N ILE A 90 -46.78 7.76 2.51
CA ILE A 90 -47.92 8.67 2.40
C ILE A 90 -47.53 10.10 2.79
N THR A 91 -46.62 10.24 3.76
CA THR A 91 -46.10 11.53 4.23
C THR A 91 -45.35 12.24 3.11
N VAL A 92 -44.58 11.51 2.30
CA VAL A 92 -43.91 12.06 1.10
C VAL A 92 -44.93 12.57 0.08
N ILE A 93 -46.04 11.86 -0.16
CA ILE A 93 -47.12 12.34 -1.04
C ILE A 93 -47.70 13.66 -0.51
N CYS A 94 -47.99 13.73 0.79
CA CYS A 94 -48.52 14.93 1.44
C CYS A 94 -47.54 16.11 1.35
N ASN A 95 -46.25 15.87 1.60
CA ASN A 95 -45.19 16.89 1.52
C ASN A 95 -44.98 17.41 0.10
N GLU A 96 -44.96 16.52 -0.89
CA GLU A 96 -44.83 16.91 -2.30
C GLU A 96 -46.06 17.67 -2.80
N LEU A 97 -47.27 17.33 -2.33
CA LEU A 97 -48.49 18.12 -2.58
C LEU A 97 -48.36 19.54 -2.01
N ALA A 98 -47.89 19.68 -0.77
CA ALA A 98 -47.66 20.97 -0.14
C ALA A 98 -46.62 21.80 -0.91
N ARG A 99 -45.50 21.20 -1.35
CA ARG A 99 -44.46 21.86 -2.16
C ARG A 99 -44.94 22.27 -3.55
N PHE A 100 -45.67 21.40 -4.24
CA PHE A 100 -46.20 21.66 -5.58
C PHE A 100 -47.14 22.88 -5.59
N GLN A 101 -47.86 23.10 -4.50
CA GLN A 101 -48.78 24.23 -4.34
C GLN A 101 -48.08 25.53 -3.94
N GLN A 102 -47.00 25.49 -3.14
CA GLN A 102 -46.22 26.69 -2.78
C GLN A 102 -45.61 27.41 -4.00
N LEU A 103 -45.30 26.68 -5.08
CA LEU A 103 -44.81 27.25 -6.35
C LEU A 103 -45.91 27.93 -7.19
N SER A 104 -47.19 27.84 -6.80
CA SER A 104 -48.32 28.16 -7.68
C SER A 104 -49.26 29.28 -7.21
N THR A 105 -49.03 29.96 -6.06
CA THR A 105 -49.53 31.31 -5.62
C THR A 105 -49.57 31.42 -4.07
N PRO A 106 -49.54 32.63 -3.47
CA PRO A 106 -49.48 32.78 -2.01
C PRO A 106 -50.86 32.77 -1.31
N LYS A 107 -50.90 32.06 -0.17
CA LYS A 107 -51.83 32.10 0.97
C LYS A 107 -53.21 31.44 0.86
N THR A 108 -53.38 30.52 1.81
CA THR A 108 -54.62 29.98 2.41
C THR A 108 -55.62 29.35 1.47
N LEU A 109 -55.57 28.02 1.30
CA LEU A 109 -56.78 27.25 0.95
C LEU A 109 -56.78 25.83 1.55
N ASP A 110 -58.03 25.41 1.77
CA ASP A 110 -58.64 24.34 2.56
C ASP A 110 -57.97 22.94 2.61
N ASN A 111 -57.86 22.35 3.82
CA ASN A 111 -57.45 20.96 4.07
C ASN A 111 -58.18 19.94 3.16
N ASN A 112 -59.40 20.26 2.72
CA ASN A 112 -60.23 19.39 1.88
C ASN A 112 -59.65 19.11 0.48
N GLN A 113 -58.94 20.05 -0.17
CA GLN A 113 -58.43 19.84 -1.53
C GLN A 113 -57.21 18.89 -1.57
N ASN A 114 -56.34 18.97 -0.58
CA ASN A 114 -55.23 18.04 -0.40
C ASN A 114 -55.75 16.63 -0.13
N LEU A 115 -56.78 16.50 0.71
CA LEU A 115 -57.44 15.23 0.97
C LEU A 115 -58.05 14.61 -0.29
N VAL A 116 -58.72 15.39 -1.15
CA VAL A 116 -59.28 14.88 -2.41
C VAL A 116 -58.17 14.42 -3.38
N THR A 117 -57.05 15.15 -3.44
CA THR A 117 -55.92 14.77 -4.30
C THR A 117 -55.23 13.50 -3.81
N THR A 118 -54.93 13.42 -2.51
CA THR A 118 -54.36 12.22 -1.89
C THR A 118 -55.29 11.02 -2.06
N ARG A 119 -56.61 11.17 -1.92
CA ARG A 119 -57.60 10.10 -2.17
C ARG A 119 -57.50 9.53 -3.58
N GLU A 120 -57.48 10.37 -4.60
CA GLU A 120 -57.46 9.91 -5.99
C GLU A 120 -56.11 9.27 -6.37
N ILE A 121 -54.99 9.78 -5.83
CA ILE A 121 -53.67 9.18 -6.01
C ILE A 121 -53.60 7.80 -5.35
N LEU A 122 -54.02 7.70 -4.08
CA LEU A 122 -54.06 6.42 -3.36
C LEU A 122 -54.98 5.42 -4.05
N LYS A 123 -56.14 5.84 -4.55
CA LYS A 123 -57.05 4.98 -5.30
C LYS A 123 -56.43 4.41 -6.58
N MET A 124 -55.63 5.21 -7.28
CA MET A 124 -54.86 4.75 -8.45
C MET A 124 -53.79 3.74 -8.04
N LEU A 125 -53.00 4.06 -7.01
CA LEU A 125 -51.92 3.20 -6.50
C LEU A 125 -52.46 1.84 -6.04
N MET A 126 -53.48 1.84 -5.18
CA MET A 126 -54.07 0.62 -4.63
C MET A 126 -54.65 -0.32 -5.69
N ASN A 127 -54.97 0.18 -6.89
CA ASN A 127 -55.52 -0.64 -7.96
C ASN A 127 -54.48 -1.13 -8.97
N GLN A 128 -53.30 -0.51 -9.02
CA GLN A 128 -52.31 -0.75 -10.10
C GLN A 128 -50.97 -1.29 -9.62
N THR A 129 -50.71 -1.32 -8.31
CA THR A 129 -49.47 -1.88 -7.76
C THR A 129 -49.71 -2.97 -6.72
N SER A 130 -48.62 -3.63 -6.35
CA SER A 130 -48.48 -4.54 -5.22
C SER A 130 -47.26 -4.08 -4.42
N LEU A 131 -47.51 -3.54 -3.23
CA LEU A 131 -46.52 -2.92 -2.35
C LEU A 131 -45.79 -3.96 -1.51
N LYS A 132 -44.50 -3.72 -1.27
CA LYS A 132 -43.69 -4.43 -0.28
C LYS A 132 -43.51 -3.60 1.00
N ILE A 133 -43.48 -2.27 0.87
CA ILE A 133 -43.21 -1.35 1.98
C ILE A 133 -44.27 -0.24 1.99
N LEU A 134 -44.84 0.04 3.16
CA LEU A 134 -45.82 1.10 3.37
C LEU A 134 -45.48 1.90 4.63
N HIS A 135 -45.40 3.22 4.51
CA HIS A 135 -45.21 4.16 5.61
C HIS A 135 -46.40 5.12 5.72
N CYS A 136 -46.98 5.18 6.92
CA CYS A 136 -48.19 5.95 7.27
C CYS A 136 -47.95 6.73 8.58
N ASP A 137 -47.23 7.85 8.53
CA ASP A 137 -46.96 8.69 9.72
C ASP A 137 -48.00 9.81 9.90
N PHE A 138 -48.34 10.16 11.15
CA PHE A 138 -49.45 11.03 11.54
C PHE A 138 -49.04 12.42 12.07
N ASP A 139 -47.93 12.99 11.57
CA ASP A 139 -47.70 14.43 11.75
C ASP A 139 -48.40 15.28 10.67
N ILE A 140 -48.94 14.67 9.59
CA ILE A 140 -49.34 15.41 8.37
C ILE A 140 -50.65 14.86 7.75
N TYR A 141 -51.79 15.50 8.07
CA TYR A 141 -53.15 15.37 7.49
C TYR A 141 -53.92 14.05 7.73
N ASN A 142 -55.25 14.12 7.88
CA ASN A 142 -56.17 12.98 7.95
C ASN A 142 -55.93 11.97 6.81
N ILE A 143 -55.22 10.87 7.07
CA ILE A 143 -55.01 9.82 6.06
C ILE A 143 -56.38 9.32 5.58
N PRO A 144 -56.69 9.38 4.27
CA PRO A 144 -57.96 8.88 3.77
C PRO A 144 -58.13 7.40 4.06
N ASN A 145 -59.35 6.96 4.36
CA ASN A 145 -59.63 5.54 4.47
C ASN A 145 -59.55 4.86 3.10
N PHE A 146 -58.32 4.46 2.76
CA PHE A 146 -58.00 3.75 1.53
C PHE A 146 -58.15 2.24 1.68
N THR A 147 -58.30 1.69 2.89
CA THR A 147 -58.45 0.23 3.06
C THR A 147 -59.76 -0.28 2.44
N ALA A 148 -60.74 0.60 2.25
CA ALA A 148 -61.98 0.32 1.54
C ALA A 148 -61.88 0.44 0.01
N TYR A 149 -60.73 0.79 -0.57
CA TYR A 149 -60.61 0.99 -2.02
C TYR A 149 -60.57 -0.33 -2.81
N PRO A 150 -61.11 -0.35 -4.04
CA PRO A 150 -60.96 -1.49 -4.94
C PRO A 150 -59.47 -1.76 -5.22
N GLY A 151 -59.04 -3.02 -5.10
CA GLY A 151 -57.66 -3.45 -5.37
C GLY A 151 -56.74 -3.52 -4.15
N VAL A 152 -57.12 -2.93 -3.00
CA VAL A 152 -56.30 -2.91 -1.77
C VAL A 152 -55.82 -4.28 -1.35
N LYS A 153 -56.69 -5.30 -1.42
CA LYS A 153 -56.33 -6.67 -1.07
C LYS A 153 -55.13 -7.18 -1.89
N ASN A 154 -55.13 -6.93 -3.20
CA ASN A 154 -54.02 -7.31 -4.08
C ASN A 154 -52.79 -6.41 -3.88
N CYS A 155 -53.03 -5.13 -3.54
CA CYS A 155 -51.96 -4.17 -3.30
C CYS A 155 -51.14 -4.53 -2.06
N LEU A 156 -51.81 -4.83 -0.95
CA LEU A 156 -51.20 -4.99 0.37
C LEU A 156 -50.92 -6.44 0.77
N SER A 157 -51.45 -7.45 0.06
CA SER A 157 -51.23 -8.86 0.44
C SER A 157 -49.76 -9.30 0.49
N ASN A 158 -48.88 -8.60 -0.25
CA ASN A 158 -47.45 -8.89 -0.33
C ASN A 158 -46.59 -7.93 0.53
N LEU A 159 -47.22 -7.18 1.44
CA LEU A 159 -46.53 -6.24 2.31
C LEU A 159 -45.59 -6.98 3.25
N SER A 160 -44.31 -6.60 3.24
CA SER A 160 -43.26 -7.16 4.11
C SER A 160 -42.84 -6.19 5.21
N GLU A 161 -42.90 -4.89 4.94
CA GLU A 161 -42.57 -3.84 5.92
C GLU A 161 -43.71 -2.85 6.06
N PHE A 162 -44.07 -2.53 7.29
CA PHE A 162 -45.10 -1.56 7.59
C PHE A 162 -44.64 -0.60 8.68
N SER A 163 -44.88 0.69 8.48
CA SER A 163 -44.54 1.74 9.44
C SER A 163 -45.76 2.62 9.64
N CYS A 164 -46.16 2.86 10.89
CA CYS A 164 -47.32 3.70 11.16
C CYS A 164 -47.34 4.34 12.55
N SER A 165 -48.21 5.33 12.72
CA SER A 165 -48.51 5.92 14.03
C SER A 165 -49.69 5.22 14.70
N SER A 166 -49.67 5.06 16.02
CA SER A 166 -50.71 4.32 16.77
C SER A 166 -52.07 5.02 16.80
N ASN A 167 -52.08 6.33 16.59
CA ASN A 167 -53.27 7.19 16.61
C ASN A 167 -54.09 7.15 15.31
N ILE A 168 -53.73 6.30 14.34
CA ILE A 168 -54.61 6.00 13.20
C ILE A 168 -55.90 5.34 13.72
N TYR A 169 -57.04 5.61 13.07
CA TYR A 169 -58.34 5.11 13.49
C TYR A 169 -58.39 3.56 13.57
N PRO A 170 -59.01 2.95 14.60
CA PRO A 170 -58.94 1.50 14.85
C PRO A 170 -59.39 0.61 13.67
N GLU A 171 -60.43 1.03 12.94
CA GLU A 171 -60.95 0.31 11.77
C GLU A 171 -59.88 0.11 10.68
N PHE A 172 -58.92 1.03 10.57
CA PHE A 172 -57.79 0.86 9.66
C PHE A 172 -57.02 -0.42 9.97
N PHE A 173 -56.64 -0.60 11.24
CA PHE A 173 -55.82 -1.72 11.68
C PHE A 173 -56.56 -3.05 11.57
N TYR A 174 -57.86 -3.10 11.88
CA TYR A 174 -58.71 -4.28 11.66
C TYR A 174 -58.78 -4.69 10.17
N GLN A 175 -58.78 -3.73 9.25
CA GLN A 175 -58.79 -4.06 7.82
C GLN A 175 -57.41 -4.54 7.35
N ILE A 176 -56.32 -3.94 7.86
CA ILE A 176 -54.96 -4.39 7.53
C ILE A 176 -54.68 -5.77 8.13
N SER A 177 -55.12 -6.07 9.36
CA SER A 177 -54.93 -7.37 10.02
C SER A 177 -55.53 -8.52 9.20
N ARG A 178 -56.63 -8.26 8.47
CA ARG A 178 -57.33 -9.23 7.62
C ARG A 178 -56.73 -9.40 6.23
N ILE A 179 -55.83 -8.51 5.81
CA ILE A 179 -55.23 -8.49 4.47
C ILE A 179 -53.77 -8.93 4.53
N CYS A 180 -53.03 -8.47 5.53
CA CYS A 180 -51.60 -8.65 5.68
C CYS A 180 -51.28 -9.58 6.86
N HIS A 181 -50.78 -10.78 6.57
CA HIS A 181 -50.45 -11.79 7.60
C HIS A 181 -48.95 -12.17 7.67
N ASN A 182 -48.14 -11.61 6.77
CA ASN A 182 -46.75 -12.01 6.55
C ASN A 182 -45.76 -10.82 6.70
N LEU A 183 -46.07 -9.85 7.56
CA LEU A 183 -45.13 -8.77 7.85
C LEU A 183 -43.85 -9.34 8.46
N GLN A 184 -42.70 -8.89 7.96
CA GLN A 184 -41.37 -9.20 8.48
C GLN A 184 -40.85 -8.08 9.37
N SER A 185 -41.25 -6.83 9.11
CA SER A 185 -40.81 -5.62 9.79
C SER A 185 -42.02 -4.74 10.11
N LEU A 186 -42.12 -4.29 11.36
CA LEU A 186 -43.15 -3.35 11.82
C LEU A 186 -42.50 -2.21 12.60
N LYS A 187 -42.81 -0.96 12.22
CA LYS A 187 -42.38 0.25 12.94
C LYS A 187 -43.59 1.01 13.45
N LEU A 188 -43.63 1.31 14.73
CA LEU A 188 -44.74 1.96 15.39
C LEU A 188 -44.28 3.24 16.08
N MET A 189 -44.90 4.36 15.73
CA MET A 189 -44.81 5.61 16.48
C MET A 189 -46.02 5.71 17.41
N LEU A 190 -45.79 5.51 18.70
CA LEU A 190 -46.83 5.41 19.71
C LEU A 190 -47.15 6.80 20.27
N TYR A 191 -48.40 7.23 20.08
CA TYR A 191 -48.95 8.50 20.57
C TYR A 191 -50.22 8.23 21.40
N GLY A 192 -50.21 8.54 22.71
CA GLY A 192 -51.39 8.72 23.57
C GLY A 192 -52.36 7.55 23.81
N PHE A 193 -52.59 6.66 22.84
CA PHE A 193 -53.53 5.54 22.89
C PHE A 193 -53.11 4.42 21.94
N ILE A 194 -53.34 3.16 22.35
CA ILE A 194 -53.14 1.95 21.56
C ILE A 194 -54.52 1.33 21.32
N SER A 195 -54.88 1.16 20.04
CA SER A 195 -56.19 0.58 19.68
C SER A 195 -56.17 -0.95 19.66
N ASP A 196 -57.29 -1.59 20.00
CA ASP A 196 -57.48 -3.04 19.88
C ASP A 196 -57.17 -3.56 18.46
N GLY A 197 -57.47 -2.77 17.43
CA GLY A 197 -57.17 -3.12 16.04
C GLY A 197 -55.67 -3.22 15.77
N LEU A 198 -54.85 -2.34 16.37
CA LEU A 198 -53.39 -2.41 16.27
C LEU A 198 -52.85 -3.65 17.00
N THR A 199 -53.41 -3.96 18.16
CA THR A 199 -53.10 -5.17 18.92
C THR A 199 -53.45 -6.44 18.12
N GLU A 200 -54.60 -6.46 17.44
CA GLU A 200 -54.97 -7.55 16.52
C GLU A 200 -53.99 -7.65 15.33
N LEU A 201 -53.61 -6.52 14.73
CA LEU A 201 -52.66 -6.51 13.61
C LEU A 201 -51.34 -7.19 13.97
N ILE A 202 -50.81 -6.95 15.17
CA ILE A 202 -49.56 -7.55 15.64
C ILE A 202 -49.75 -9.05 15.91
N SER A 203 -50.84 -9.43 16.59
CA SER A 203 -51.07 -10.82 17.00
C SER A 203 -51.25 -11.79 15.81
N VAL A 204 -51.73 -11.31 14.66
CA VAL A 204 -51.89 -12.13 13.46
C VAL A 204 -50.59 -12.31 12.65
N GLN A 205 -49.49 -11.63 12.98
CA GLN A 205 -48.21 -11.76 12.25
C GLN A 205 -47.38 -12.93 12.78
N LYS A 206 -47.34 -14.04 12.03
CA LYS A 206 -46.57 -15.24 12.43
C LYS A 206 -45.09 -15.21 12.07
N HIS A 207 -44.68 -14.24 11.25
CA HIS A 207 -43.32 -14.16 10.68
C HIS A 207 -42.65 -12.81 10.96
N LEU A 208 -43.15 -12.06 11.94
CA LEU A 208 -42.57 -10.78 12.32
C LEU A 208 -41.21 -11.01 12.96
N LYS A 209 -40.17 -10.41 12.37
CA LYS A 209 -38.77 -10.57 12.76
C LYS A 209 -38.18 -9.29 13.35
N TYR A 210 -38.66 -8.12 12.95
CA TYR A 210 -38.20 -6.82 13.39
C TYR A 210 -39.38 -5.97 13.87
N LEU A 211 -39.25 -5.43 15.07
CA LEU A 211 -40.20 -4.50 15.68
C LEU A 211 -39.46 -3.25 16.16
N ASP A 212 -39.96 -2.07 15.78
CA ASP A 212 -39.45 -0.77 16.19
C ASP A 212 -40.58 -0.01 16.91
N LEU A 213 -40.39 0.34 18.17
CA LEU A 213 -41.37 1.03 19.01
C LEU A 213 -40.82 2.40 19.43
N SER A 214 -41.38 3.46 18.88
CA SER A 214 -41.00 4.84 19.19
C SER A 214 -42.10 5.52 19.99
N PHE A 215 -41.86 5.74 21.29
CA PHE A 215 -42.78 6.38 22.21
C PHE A 215 -42.57 7.90 22.17
N GLU A 216 -43.53 8.60 21.57
CA GLU A 216 -43.57 10.05 21.46
C GLU A 216 -44.54 10.61 22.51
N GLY A 217 -44.02 10.93 23.70
CA GLY A 217 -44.79 11.59 24.75
C GLY A 217 -44.98 13.09 24.45
N TYR A 218 -46.22 13.59 24.53
CA TYR A 218 -46.48 15.03 24.58
C TYR A 218 -46.10 15.54 25.97
N SER A 219 -44.98 16.26 26.09
CA SER A 219 -44.78 17.08 27.28
C SER A 219 -45.69 18.30 27.21
N GLU A 220 -46.92 18.21 27.72
CA GLU A 220 -47.64 19.43 28.08
C GLU A 220 -46.94 20.04 29.32
N LEU A 221 -46.46 21.26 29.18
CA LEU A 221 -46.06 22.10 30.31
C LEU A 221 -47.34 22.50 31.06
N SER A 222 -47.79 21.69 32.03
CA SER A 222 -48.82 22.14 32.97
C SER A 222 -48.16 22.80 34.18
N ASP A 223 -48.66 23.99 34.56
CA ASP A 223 -48.27 24.68 35.79
C ASP A 223 -48.74 23.87 37.01
N CYS A 224 -47.83 23.17 37.68
CA CYS A 224 -48.08 22.59 38.99
C CYS A 224 -47.75 23.62 40.09
N GLU A 225 -48.75 23.91 40.94
CA GLU A 225 -48.66 24.82 42.09
C GLU A 225 -47.78 24.23 43.21
N SER A 226 -46.48 24.09 43.00
CA SER A 226 -45.51 23.95 44.08
C SER A 226 -44.14 24.40 43.57
N GLY A 227 -43.65 25.52 44.10
CA GLY A 227 -42.51 26.29 43.60
C GLY A 227 -41.12 25.64 43.70
N THR A 228 -40.93 24.44 43.15
CA THR A 228 -39.62 23.79 42.99
C THR A 228 -39.51 23.15 41.60
N GLY A 229 -39.13 23.94 40.60
CA GLY A 229 -38.75 23.44 39.27
C GLY A 229 -39.91 22.92 38.42
N LYS A 230 -39.83 23.15 37.11
CA LYS A 230 -40.77 22.56 36.15
C LYS A 230 -40.46 21.06 36.02
N GLU A 231 -41.26 20.19 36.62
CA GLU A 231 -41.21 18.75 36.35
C GLU A 231 -42.10 18.41 35.15
N TYR A 232 -41.58 17.58 34.25
CA TYR A 232 -42.34 16.99 33.15
C TYR A 232 -43.39 16.03 33.74
N CYS A 233 -44.68 16.21 33.43
CA CYS A 233 -45.70 15.24 33.81
C CYS A 233 -45.46 13.91 33.07
N ASP A 234 -45.38 12.82 33.82
CA ASP A 234 -45.28 11.46 33.28
C ASP A 234 -46.59 11.11 32.55
N CYS A 235 -46.59 11.16 31.22
CA CYS A 235 -47.69 10.60 30.43
C CYS A 235 -47.62 9.08 30.55
N TYR A 236 -48.44 8.49 31.43
CA TYR A 236 -48.57 7.04 31.58
C TYR A 236 -49.47 6.51 30.45
N MET A 237 -48.90 5.69 29.57
CA MET A 237 -49.62 4.91 28.58
C MET A 237 -49.91 3.53 29.18
N ASP A 238 -51.05 2.92 28.85
CA ASP A 238 -51.28 1.49 29.15
C ASP A 238 -50.89 0.68 27.91
N GLU A 239 -49.62 0.27 27.87
CA GLU A 239 -49.09 -0.61 26.82
C GLU A 239 -49.25 -2.11 27.11
N SER A 240 -49.83 -2.52 28.25
CA SER A 240 -49.85 -3.92 28.68
C SER A 240 -50.50 -4.86 27.65
N GLN A 241 -51.54 -4.40 26.96
CA GLN A 241 -52.19 -5.19 25.90
C GLN A 241 -51.34 -5.34 24.64
N LEU A 242 -50.57 -4.31 24.27
CA LEU A 242 -49.66 -4.35 23.13
C LEU A 242 -48.54 -5.35 23.40
N LEU A 243 -47.89 -5.19 24.56
CA LEU A 243 -46.75 -6.01 24.98
C LEU A 243 -47.10 -7.48 25.13
N ALA A 244 -48.31 -7.79 25.59
CA ALA A 244 -48.80 -9.17 25.72
C ALA A 244 -48.96 -9.91 24.38
N ASN A 245 -49.13 -9.17 23.28
CA ASN A 245 -49.40 -9.73 21.95
C ASN A 245 -48.18 -9.71 21.02
N ILE A 246 -47.02 -9.29 21.52
CA ILE A 246 -45.77 -9.32 20.74
C ILE A 246 -45.37 -10.79 20.46
N PRO A 247 -45.14 -11.17 19.19
CA PRO A 247 -44.77 -12.53 18.86
C PRO A 247 -43.33 -12.87 19.28
N ASN A 248 -43.12 -14.08 19.80
CA ASN A 248 -41.79 -14.54 20.21
C ASN A 248 -40.82 -14.78 19.05
N THR A 249 -41.26 -14.66 17.79
CA THR A 249 -40.44 -14.84 16.57
C THR A 249 -39.51 -13.65 16.27
N LEU A 250 -39.54 -12.60 17.11
CA LEU A 250 -38.71 -11.41 16.93
C LEU A 250 -37.23 -11.74 17.08
N THR A 251 -36.48 -11.40 16.03
CA THR A 251 -35.02 -11.44 16.02
C THR A 251 -34.40 -10.09 16.31
N LYS A 252 -35.16 -9.00 16.14
CA LYS A 252 -34.68 -7.63 16.32
C LYS A 252 -35.76 -6.78 16.98
N LEU A 253 -35.37 -6.03 18.01
CA LEU A 253 -36.25 -5.13 18.75
C LEU A 253 -35.54 -3.79 18.94
N HIS A 254 -36.15 -2.72 18.43
CA HIS A 254 -35.74 -1.36 18.69
C HIS A 254 -36.82 -0.66 19.51
N ILE A 255 -36.38 0.05 20.53
CA ILE A 255 -37.25 0.79 21.42
C ILE A 255 -36.64 2.17 21.60
N PHE A 256 -37.42 3.20 21.31
CA PHE A 256 -37.08 4.59 21.53
C PHE A 256 -38.10 5.23 22.47
N ALA A 257 -37.64 5.85 23.55
CA ALA A 257 -38.51 6.50 24.53
C ALA A 257 -38.04 7.91 24.87
N ARG A 258 -38.91 8.90 24.61
CA ARG A 258 -38.89 10.22 25.28
C ARG A 258 -39.47 10.07 26.71
N PRO A 259 -39.49 11.07 27.61
CA PRO A 259 -39.29 10.90 29.06
C PRO A 259 -40.30 10.03 29.85
N CYS A 260 -41.21 9.32 29.21
CA CYS A 260 -42.10 8.29 29.74
C CYS A 260 -41.35 7.05 30.27
N HIS A 261 -41.94 6.39 31.27
CA HIS A 261 -41.57 5.06 31.76
C HIS A 261 -41.99 3.98 30.73
N MET A 262 -41.30 2.84 30.73
CA MET A 262 -41.62 1.71 29.85
C MET A 262 -41.40 0.38 30.55
N GLU A 263 -42.37 -0.53 30.40
CA GLU A 263 -42.26 -1.90 30.90
C GLU A 263 -41.36 -2.77 30.00
N LEU A 264 -40.18 -3.14 30.50
CA LEU A 264 -39.21 -3.98 29.76
C LEU A 264 -39.39 -5.49 30.00
N SER A 265 -40.29 -5.89 30.91
CA SER A 265 -40.47 -7.26 31.40
C SER A 265 -40.72 -8.28 30.28
N PHE A 266 -41.44 -7.88 29.22
CA PHE A 266 -41.81 -8.76 28.10
C PHE A 266 -40.61 -9.24 27.28
N ILE A 267 -39.48 -8.50 27.30
CA ILE A 267 -38.26 -8.86 26.57
C ILE A 267 -37.74 -10.22 27.03
N SER A 268 -37.96 -10.57 28.29
CA SER A 268 -37.58 -11.89 28.85
C SER A 268 -38.22 -13.09 28.15
N LYS A 269 -39.32 -12.87 27.41
CA LYS A 269 -40.04 -13.92 26.65
C LYS A 269 -39.51 -14.10 25.22
N LEU A 270 -38.63 -13.22 24.74
CA LEU A 270 -38.15 -13.19 23.36
C LEU A 270 -36.87 -14.04 23.19
N SER A 271 -37.02 -15.37 23.18
CA SER A 271 -35.87 -16.29 23.13
C SER A 271 -35.04 -16.24 21.84
N ASP A 272 -35.65 -15.82 20.72
CA ASP A 272 -35.00 -15.73 19.41
C ASP A 272 -34.36 -14.36 19.14
N LEU A 273 -34.34 -13.46 20.13
CA LEU A 273 -33.84 -12.10 19.97
C LEU A 273 -32.32 -12.08 19.73
N GLN A 274 -31.91 -11.48 18.61
CA GLN A 274 -30.52 -11.32 18.18
C GLN A 274 -30.02 -9.89 18.31
N GLU A 275 -30.91 -8.90 18.23
CA GLU A 275 -30.59 -7.48 18.33
C GLU A 275 -31.58 -6.77 19.25
N LEU A 276 -31.06 -6.13 20.29
CA LEU A 276 -31.80 -5.28 21.21
C LEU A 276 -31.19 -3.88 21.21
N SER A 277 -32.01 -2.87 20.91
CA SER A 277 -31.60 -1.47 20.93
C SER A 277 -32.58 -0.66 21.77
N LEU A 278 -32.07 -0.01 22.82
CA LEU A 278 -32.83 0.76 23.81
C LEU A 278 -32.35 2.22 23.81
N SER A 279 -33.20 3.14 23.38
CA SER A 279 -32.87 4.55 23.16
C SER A 279 -33.72 5.43 24.08
N CYS A 280 -33.26 5.63 25.32
CA CYS A 280 -33.97 6.41 26.33
C CYS A 280 -33.23 7.71 26.70
N PHE A 281 -33.93 8.85 26.67
CA PHE A 281 -33.35 10.16 27.07
C PHE A 281 -33.27 10.37 28.59
N ASN A 282 -34.09 9.67 29.39
CA ASN A 282 -34.13 9.76 30.84
C ASN A 282 -33.69 8.44 31.49
N ARG A 283 -32.95 8.49 32.62
CA ARG A 283 -32.56 7.28 33.38
C ARG A 283 -33.78 6.54 33.90
N LYS A 284 -34.84 7.27 34.31
CA LYS A 284 -36.10 6.68 34.79
C LYS A 284 -36.72 5.69 33.80
N GLY A 285 -36.54 5.89 32.50
CA GLY A 285 -37.04 5.01 31.44
C GLY A 285 -36.25 3.70 31.26
N LEU A 286 -35.18 3.49 32.04
CA LEU A 286 -34.40 2.24 32.07
C LEU A 286 -34.41 1.59 33.46
N ASN A 287 -35.20 2.09 34.42
CA ASN A 287 -35.26 1.52 35.77
C ASN A 287 -35.73 0.05 35.74
N ASP A 288 -36.65 -0.30 34.85
CA ASP A 288 -37.17 -1.66 34.68
C ASP A 288 -36.12 -2.64 34.11
N PHE A 289 -34.93 -2.16 33.72
CA PHE A 289 -33.84 -3.02 33.30
C PHE A 289 -33.34 -3.92 34.44
N GLU A 290 -33.60 -3.58 35.71
CA GLU A 290 -33.39 -4.45 36.87
C GLU A 290 -34.08 -5.82 36.69
N ILE A 291 -35.25 -5.86 36.05
CA ILE A 291 -35.99 -7.11 35.80
C ILE A 291 -35.25 -7.97 34.76
N LEU A 292 -34.53 -7.33 33.83
CA LEU A 292 -33.81 -8.02 32.76
C LEU A 292 -32.43 -8.52 33.19
N GLN A 293 -31.87 -8.06 34.30
CA GLN A 293 -30.50 -8.34 34.71
C GLN A 293 -30.15 -9.85 34.75
N TYR A 294 -31.11 -10.71 35.10
CA TYR A 294 -30.93 -12.17 35.13
C TYR A 294 -31.56 -12.92 33.94
N THR A 295 -32.04 -12.20 32.93
CA THR A 295 -32.67 -12.78 31.76
C THR A 295 -31.62 -13.41 30.84
N THR A 296 -31.91 -14.63 30.36
CA THR A 296 -31.04 -15.33 29.39
C THR A 296 -31.57 -15.17 27.97
N LEU A 297 -30.84 -14.45 27.12
CA LEU A 297 -31.11 -14.26 25.69
C LEU A 297 -30.00 -14.93 24.87
N GLN A 298 -30.15 -16.23 24.63
CA GLN A 298 -29.08 -17.07 24.05
C GLN A 298 -28.64 -16.67 22.63
N GLN A 299 -29.51 -16.02 21.86
CA GLN A 299 -29.21 -15.61 20.49
C GLN A 299 -28.73 -14.15 20.37
N LEU A 300 -28.69 -13.40 21.47
CA LEU A 300 -28.39 -11.98 21.46
C LEU A 300 -26.95 -11.72 21.01
N GLN A 301 -26.81 -11.01 19.90
CA GLN A 301 -25.53 -10.65 19.28
C GLN A 301 -25.27 -9.14 19.28
N ILE A 302 -26.31 -8.32 19.35
CA ILE A 302 -26.19 -6.86 19.30
C ILE A 302 -26.98 -6.27 20.47
N LEU A 303 -26.29 -5.49 21.31
CA LEU A 303 -26.90 -4.71 22.37
C LEU A 303 -26.51 -3.24 22.20
N THR A 304 -27.50 -2.35 22.09
CA THR A 304 -27.28 -0.92 21.84
C THR A 304 -28.06 -0.07 22.82
N PHE A 305 -27.39 0.95 23.37
CA PHE A 305 -27.97 2.02 24.18
C PHE A 305 -27.62 3.37 23.55
N GLU A 306 -28.47 3.97 22.72
CA GLU A 306 -28.04 5.12 21.91
C GLU A 306 -27.77 6.40 22.73
N PHE A 307 -28.53 6.64 23.81
CA PHE A 307 -28.48 7.87 24.59
C PHE A 307 -27.96 7.64 26.01
N LYS A 308 -28.74 6.93 26.85
CA LYS A 308 -28.39 6.55 28.23
C LYS A 308 -28.37 5.04 28.39
N CYS A 309 -27.53 4.59 29.31
CA CYS A 309 -27.34 3.18 29.67
C CYS A 309 -27.93 2.92 31.08
N PRO A 310 -28.38 1.68 31.40
CA PRO A 310 -28.83 1.30 32.74
C PRO A 310 -27.76 1.50 33.82
N ASP A 311 -28.13 1.28 35.07
CA ASP A 311 -27.16 1.28 36.17
C ASP A 311 -26.15 0.13 36.04
N ASP A 312 -24.91 0.40 36.45
CA ASP A 312 -23.77 -0.49 36.18
C ASP A 312 -23.98 -1.87 36.82
N GLU A 313 -24.61 -1.93 38.00
CA GLU A 313 -24.96 -3.16 38.72
C GLU A 313 -25.80 -4.10 37.85
N TYR A 314 -26.94 -3.61 37.33
CA TYR A 314 -27.85 -4.41 36.51
C TYR A 314 -27.25 -4.79 35.15
N LEU A 315 -26.44 -3.89 34.56
CA LEU A 315 -25.78 -4.18 33.30
C LEU A 315 -24.65 -5.21 33.45
N ILE A 316 -23.92 -5.18 34.57
CA ILE A 316 -22.88 -6.17 34.88
C ILE A 316 -23.53 -7.56 34.94
N ASP A 317 -24.56 -7.72 35.76
CA ASP A 317 -25.27 -9.01 35.90
C ASP A 317 -25.81 -9.52 34.55
N PHE A 318 -26.35 -8.62 33.73
CA PHE A 318 -26.82 -8.95 32.39
C PHE A 318 -25.69 -9.43 31.46
N LEU A 319 -24.54 -8.75 31.47
CA LEU A 319 -23.39 -9.06 30.63
C LEU A 319 -22.66 -10.33 31.08
N GLU A 320 -22.66 -10.65 32.37
CA GLU A 320 -22.11 -11.93 32.87
C GLU A 320 -22.84 -13.13 32.28
N ILE A 321 -24.14 -13.01 32.05
CA ILE A 321 -24.99 -14.06 31.48
C ILE A 321 -24.92 -14.06 29.94
N ASN A 322 -25.09 -12.90 29.31
CA ASN A 322 -25.34 -12.79 27.87
C ASN A 322 -24.11 -12.34 27.06
N GLY A 323 -23.11 -11.75 27.71
CA GLY A 323 -21.98 -11.05 27.06
C GLY A 323 -21.20 -11.92 26.09
N LYS A 324 -21.07 -13.23 26.36
CA LYS A 324 -20.33 -14.15 25.49
C LYS A 324 -20.91 -14.25 24.08
N ASN A 325 -22.20 -14.02 23.90
CA ASN A 325 -22.87 -14.10 22.60
C ASN A 325 -22.78 -12.79 21.80
N LEU A 326 -22.45 -11.67 22.47
CA LEU A 326 -22.40 -10.35 21.85
C LEU A 326 -21.25 -10.23 20.86
N LYS A 327 -21.59 -9.71 19.67
CA LYS A 327 -20.67 -9.26 18.62
C LYS A 327 -20.59 -7.75 18.57
N LYS A 328 -21.66 -7.02 18.96
CA LYS A 328 -21.67 -5.56 19.04
C LYS A 328 -22.26 -5.12 20.37
N LEU A 329 -21.58 -4.19 21.02
CA LEU A 329 -22.02 -3.53 22.24
C LEU A 329 -21.85 -2.02 22.04
N ASP A 330 -22.93 -1.27 22.22
CA ASP A 330 -22.94 0.18 22.17
C ASP A 330 -23.56 0.71 23.46
N LEU A 331 -22.80 1.47 24.22
CA LEU A 331 -23.19 1.99 25.54
C LEU A 331 -23.66 3.46 25.49
N GLY A 332 -23.61 4.14 24.35
CA GLY A 332 -24.13 5.50 24.22
C GLY A 332 -23.20 6.62 24.68
N LYS A 333 -23.74 7.86 24.71
CA LYS A 333 -22.99 9.13 24.63
C LYS A 333 -22.78 9.90 25.96
N GLN A 334 -23.38 9.49 27.08
CA GLN A 334 -23.51 10.40 28.26
C GLN A 334 -23.13 9.84 29.64
N LYS A 335 -22.52 8.64 29.77
CA LYS A 335 -22.15 8.08 31.08
C LYS A 335 -20.64 7.84 31.19
N ILE A 336 -20.07 8.20 32.34
CA ILE A 336 -18.72 7.84 32.76
C ILE A 336 -18.82 6.47 33.42
N TYR A 337 -18.17 5.46 32.84
CA TYR A 337 -18.30 4.06 33.28
C TYR A 337 -17.32 3.70 34.39
N THR A 338 -17.74 2.81 35.29
CA THR A 338 -16.90 2.30 36.37
C THR A 338 -15.88 1.26 35.86
N ASP A 339 -14.78 1.11 36.59
CA ASP A 339 -13.77 0.08 36.29
C ASP A 339 -14.36 -1.34 36.35
N SER A 340 -15.35 -1.56 37.22
CA SER A 340 -16.07 -2.83 37.34
C SER A 340 -16.76 -3.23 36.04
N LEU A 341 -17.47 -2.31 35.38
CA LEU A 341 -18.14 -2.61 34.11
C LEU A 341 -17.12 -2.92 32.99
N ASN A 342 -16.01 -2.17 32.92
CA ASN A 342 -14.95 -2.41 31.94
C ASN A 342 -14.29 -3.78 32.13
N LEU A 343 -14.09 -4.21 33.38
CA LEU A 343 -13.62 -5.55 33.73
C LEU A 343 -14.63 -6.63 33.29
N THR A 344 -15.92 -6.42 33.53
CA THR A 344 -16.96 -7.36 33.09
C THR A 344 -16.99 -7.49 31.57
N ILE A 345 -16.91 -6.37 30.83
CA ILE A 345 -16.84 -6.41 29.35
C ILE A 345 -15.61 -7.22 28.89
N SER A 346 -14.45 -6.96 29.47
CA SER A 346 -13.20 -7.67 29.15
C SER A 346 -13.32 -9.19 29.39
N ASN A 347 -13.92 -9.59 30.51
CA ASN A 347 -14.00 -10.98 30.95
C ASN A 347 -15.11 -11.78 30.27
N PHE A 348 -16.28 -11.18 30.04
CA PHE A 348 -17.48 -11.89 29.61
C PHE A 348 -17.83 -11.64 28.13
N CYS A 349 -17.48 -10.48 27.55
CA CYS A 349 -17.77 -10.13 26.14
C CYS A 349 -16.65 -10.54 25.18
N THR A 350 -16.23 -11.81 25.22
CA THR A 350 -15.03 -12.29 24.49
C THR A 350 -15.18 -12.39 22.97
N ASN A 351 -16.41 -12.48 22.44
CA ASN A 351 -16.72 -12.53 21.00
C ASN A 351 -17.01 -11.16 20.37
N LEU A 352 -16.83 -10.09 21.14
CA LEU A 352 -17.12 -8.73 20.72
C LEU A 352 -16.23 -8.32 19.54
N ARG A 353 -16.86 -7.82 18.48
CA ARG A 353 -16.21 -7.29 17.26
C ARG A 353 -16.27 -5.77 17.20
N THR A 354 -17.35 -5.18 17.70
CA THR A 354 -17.55 -3.72 17.69
C THR A 354 -17.94 -3.24 19.09
N LEU A 355 -17.25 -2.20 19.57
CA LEU A 355 -17.56 -1.55 20.83
C LEU A 355 -17.71 -0.04 20.62
N ARG A 356 -18.83 0.53 21.08
CA ARG A 356 -19.00 1.98 21.22
C ARG A 356 -19.17 2.37 22.69
N PHE A 357 -18.38 3.33 23.15
CA PHE A 357 -18.47 3.83 24.52
C PHE A 357 -17.91 5.26 24.65
N THR A 358 -18.25 5.91 25.76
CA THR A 358 -17.70 7.23 26.14
C THR A 358 -16.49 7.04 27.04
N TYR A 359 -15.38 7.74 26.78
CA TYR A 359 -14.16 7.68 27.59
C TYR A 359 -13.89 8.98 28.36
N THR A 360 -13.14 8.86 29.45
CA THR A 360 -12.59 9.95 30.26
C THR A 360 -11.13 9.67 30.64
N CYS A 361 -10.42 10.67 31.17
CA CYS A 361 -9.04 10.50 31.68
C CYS A 361 -8.90 9.40 32.74
N LYS A 362 -9.94 9.19 33.56
CA LYS A 362 -9.95 8.17 34.62
C LYS A 362 -10.15 6.75 34.08
N THR A 363 -10.75 6.60 32.90
CA THR A 363 -11.09 5.30 32.30
C THR A 363 -10.04 4.79 31.32
N LEU A 364 -8.96 5.54 31.06
CA LEU A 364 -7.92 5.19 30.09
C LEU A 364 -7.21 3.87 30.49
N ASN A 365 -6.82 3.72 31.75
CA ASN A 365 -6.22 2.46 32.23
C ASN A 365 -7.18 1.26 32.08
N SER A 366 -8.47 1.50 32.11
CA SER A 366 -9.51 0.47 32.00
C SER A 366 -9.77 0.07 30.54
N LEU A 367 -9.48 0.94 29.57
CA LEU A 367 -9.49 0.62 28.14
C LEU A 367 -8.47 -0.47 27.79
N LYS A 368 -7.30 -0.46 28.44
CA LYS A 368 -6.29 -1.51 28.30
C LYS A 368 -6.83 -2.89 28.66
N LEU A 369 -7.71 -2.97 29.67
CA LEU A 369 -8.33 -4.24 30.07
C LEU A 369 -9.25 -4.77 28.96
N ILE A 370 -10.05 -3.89 28.36
CA ILE A 370 -10.97 -4.25 27.26
C ILE A 370 -10.18 -4.70 26.03
N LEU A 371 -9.17 -3.94 25.61
CA LEU A 371 -8.36 -4.26 24.43
C LEU A 371 -7.64 -5.62 24.56
N ASN A 372 -7.20 -5.98 25.77
CA ASN A 372 -6.58 -7.28 26.05
C ASN A 372 -7.58 -8.43 26.15
N GLY A 373 -8.78 -8.20 26.71
CA GLY A 373 -9.80 -9.24 26.93
C GLY A 373 -10.59 -9.57 25.66
N CYS A 374 -10.98 -8.56 24.89
CA CYS A 374 -11.81 -8.71 23.69
C CYS A 374 -10.97 -9.06 22.45
N LYS A 375 -10.45 -10.29 22.37
CA LYS A 375 -9.52 -10.72 21.30
C LYS A 375 -10.11 -10.70 19.88
N GLN A 376 -11.43 -10.66 19.74
CA GLN A 376 -12.14 -10.61 18.45
C GLN A 376 -12.47 -9.18 18.00
N LEU A 377 -12.05 -8.16 18.75
CA LEU A 377 -12.40 -6.78 18.44
C LEU A 377 -11.80 -6.35 17.09
N GLU A 378 -12.66 -5.83 16.23
CA GLU A 378 -12.38 -5.39 14.86
C GLU A 378 -12.47 -3.86 14.78
N SER A 379 -13.46 -3.26 15.45
CA SER A 379 -13.70 -1.82 15.44
C SER A 379 -14.06 -1.26 16.81
N MET A 380 -13.71 0.01 17.03
CA MET A 380 -14.07 0.75 18.23
C MET A 380 -14.49 2.17 17.88
N ASP A 381 -15.55 2.63 18.52
CA ASP A 381 -16.09 3.98 18.38
C ASP A 381 -16.08 4.67 19.75
N ILE A 382 -15.37 5.78 19.83
CA ILE A 382 -15.02 6.43 21.07
C ILE A 382 -15.58 7.84 21.08
N LEU A 383 -16.39 8.16 22.08
CA LEU A 383 -16.93 9.51 22.29
C LEU A 383 -16.19 10.22 23.42
N SER A 384 -15.68 11.42 23.14
CA SER A 384 -15.08 12.29 24.15
C SER A 384 -16.14 12.93 25.06
N CYS A 385 -15.90 12.96 26.37
CA CYS A 385 -16.84 13.48 27.37
C CYS A 385 -16.99 15.01 27.29
N VAL A 386 -18.23 15.50 27.39
CA VAL A 386 -18.57 16.92 27.10
C VAL A 386 -18.63 17.81 28.37
N ASN A 387 -18.75 17.27 29.59
CA ASN A 387 -19.05 18.05 30.80
C ASN A 387 -18.45 17.47 32.11
N CYS A 388 -17.17 17.11 32.13
CA CYS A 388 -16.50 16.81 33.41
C CYS A 388 -16.03 18.11 34.09
N GLU A 389 -16.70 18.52 35.18
CA GLU A 389 -16.17 19.55 36.08
C GLU A 389 -14.78 19.10 36.59
N GLY A 390 -13.72 19.80 36.16
CA GLY A 390 -12.33 19.50 36.50
C GLY A 390 -11.43 19.08 35.33
N CYS A 391 -11.99 18.84 34.14
CA CYS A 391 -11.26 18.35 32.96
C CYS A 391 -10.79 19.48 32.01
N ARG A 392 -10.19 20.56 32.54
CA ARG A 392 -9.62 21.64 31.69
C ARG A 392 -8.28 21.26 31.02
N GLU A 393 -7.78 20.04 31.24
CA GLU A 393 -6.48 19.53 30.76
C GLU A 393 -6.61 18.34 29.78
N ASP A 394 -7.71 18.26 29.02
CA ASP A 394 -8.06 17.08 28.18
C ASP A 394 -7.20 16.89 26.89
N TYR A 395 -6.19 17.75 26.64
CA TYR A 395 -5.37 17.72 25.42
C TYR A 395 -4.27 16.63 25.43
N ILE A 396 -3.93 16.07 26.59
CA ILE A 396 -2.84 15.08 26.75
C ILE A 396 -3.30 13.65 26.35
N LEU A 397 -4.62 13.41 26.27
CA LEU A 397 -5.21 12.07 26.21
C LEU A 397 -5.27 11.45 24.81
N GLU A 398 -5.22 12.25 23.74
CA GLU A 398 -5.40 11.76 22.36
C GLU A 398 -4.19 10.93 21.88
N ARG A 399 -2.99 11.37 22.27
CA ARG A 399 -1.76 10.62 22.02
C ARG A 399 -1.72 9.31 22.81
N GLU A 400 -2.03 9.37 24.10
CA GLU A 400 -2.04 8.18 24.97
C GLU A 400 -3.08 7.16 24.52
N LEU A 401 -4.25 7.62 24.05
CA LEU A 401 -5.29 6.78 23.46
C LEU A 401 -4.75 6.02 22.24
N LEU A 402 -4.14 6.73 21.29
CA LEU A 402 -3.59 6.10 20.08
C LEU A 402 -2.43 5.16 20.41
N GLU A 403 -1.53 5.53 21.32
CA GLU A 403 -0.44 4.67 21.80
C GLU A 403 -1.00 3.38 22.41
N MET A 404 -2.03 3.46 23.24
CA MET A 404 -2.68 2.28 23.79
C MET A 404 -3.38 1.42 22.74
N VAL A 405 -4.07 2.02 21.76
CA VAL A 405 -4.70 1.26 20.67
C VAL A 405 -3.64 0.54 19.85
N VAL A 406 -2.52 1.18 19.54
CA VAL A 406 -1.39 0.56 18.82
C VAL A 406 -0.81 -0.61 19.61
N GLU A 407 -0.58 -0.43 20.91
CA GLU A 407 0.12 -1.40 21.75
C GLU A 407 -0.76 -2.58 22.16
N PHE A 408 -2.01 -2.31 22.56
CA PHE A 408 -2.87 -3.31 23.22
C PHE A 408 -4.02 -3.84 22.36
N SER A 409 -4.31 -3.24 21.19
CA SER A 409 -5.41 -3.76 20.37
C SER A 409 -5.16 -5.21 19.90
N PRO A 410 -6.22 -5.98 19.64
CA PRO A 410 -6.09 -7.35 19.13
C PRO A 410 -5.70 -7.36 17.64
N LYS A 411 -5.21 -8.51 17.16
CA LYS A 411 -4.69 -8.69 15.79
C LYS A 411 -5.70 -8.41 14.68
N LYS A 412 -7.00 -8.48 14.97
CA LYS A 412 -8.09 -8.23 14.01
C LYS A 412 -8.54 -6.77 13.96
N PHE A 413 -8.08 -5.94 14.89
CA PHE A 413 -8.47 -4.55 15.01
C PHE A 413 -7.99 -3.75 13.80
N HIS A 414 -8.89 -3.01 13.16
CA HIS A 414 -8.59 -2.26 11.95
C HIS A 414 -9.42 -0.98 11.78
N GLU A 415 -10.36 -0.67 12.67
CA GLU A 415 -11.15 0.56 12.59
C GLU A 415 -11.25 1.25 13.95
N LEU A 416 -10.88 2.54 13.99
CA LEU A 416 -11.07 3.42 15.13
C LEU A 416 -11.85 4.66 14.70
N LYS A 417 -12.96 4.94 15.38
CA LYS A 417 -13.75 6.16 15.24
C LYS A 417 -13.64 6.98 16.50
N VAL A 418 -13.41 8.29 16.35
CA VAL A 418 -13.28 9.22 17.47
C VAL A 418 -14.20 10.40 17.23
N ASP A 419 -15.20 10.56 18.09
CA ASP A 419 -16.12 11.69 18.10
C ASP A 419 -15.65 12.72 19.13
N ILE A 420 -15.27 13.91 18.67
CA ILE A 420 -14.79 15.02 19.51
C ILE A 420 -15.96 15.96 19.82
N GLY A 421 -16.20 16.21 21.12
CA GLY A 421 -17.26 17.09 21.62
C GLY A 421 -17.06 18.57 21.29
N SER A 422 -18.12 19.37 21.40
CA SER A 422 -18.21 20.78 20.97
C SER A 422 -17.43 21.82 21.81
N CYS A 423 -16.59 21.39 22.75
CA CYS A 423 -15.96 22.26 23.76
C CYS A 423 -14.47 22.53 23.50
N VAL A 424 -13.89 21.98 22.43
CA VAL A 424 -12.45 22.06 22.19
C VAL A 424 -12.09 23.37 21.48
N ASP A 425 -11.23 24.18 22.10
CA ASP A 425 -10.71 25.41 21.49
C ASP A 425 -9.94 25.09 20.20
N GLN A 426 -10.27 25.80 19.11
CA GLN A 426 -9.74 25.54 17.76
C GLN A 426 -8.20 25.59 17.65
N ALA A 427 -7.52 26.29 18.56
CA ALA A 427 -6.07 26.51 18.51
C ALA A 427 -5.24 25.37 19.15
N THR A 428 -5.86 24.54 19.99
CA THR A 428 -5.19 23.49 20.78
C THR A 428 -5.66 22.08 20.43
N ALA A 429 -6.79 21.95 19.72
CA ALA A 429 -7.47 20.68 19.43
C ALA A 429 -6.69 19.67 18.57
N PHE A 430 -5.61 20.03 17.87
CA PHE A 430 -5.04 19.14 16.85
C PHE A 430 -3.51 19.18 16.73
N GLN A 431 -2.82 18.83 17.82
CA GLN A 431 -1.40 18.44 17.80
C GLN A 431 -1.21 16.91 17.76
N TRP A 432 -2.03 16.20 16.97
CA TRP A 432 -1.89 14.76 16.81
C TRP A 432 -0.59 14.44 16.06
N GLU A 433 0.41 13.91 16.77
CA GLU A 433 1.65 13.41 16.17
C GLU A 433 1.44 11.99 15.63
N PHE A 434 0.86 11.85 14.45
CA PHE A 434 0.57 10.52 13.88
C PHE A 434 1.80 9.72 13.44
N LYS A 435 2.96 10.38 13.25
CA LYS A 435 4.16 9.78 12.63
C LYS A 435 4.73 8.57 13.40
N PRO A 436 4.99 8.64 14.73
CA PRO A 436 5.42 7.47 15.49
C PRO A 436 4.34 6.37 15.54
N ILE A 437 3.07 6.76 15.63
CA ILE A 437 1.92 5.85 15.75
C ILE A 437 1.71 5.02 14.47
N PHE A 438 1.74 5.66 13.29
CA PHE A 438 1.65 4.93 12.01
C PHE A 438 2.86 4.03 11.75
N LYS A 439 4.05 4.43 12.21
CA LYS A 439 5.25 3.58 12.12
C LYS A 439 5.08 2.32 12.95
N CYS A 440 4.55 2.43 14.17
CA CYS A 440 4.27 1.27 15.02
C CYS A 440 3.15 0.39 14.44
N TRP A 441 2.08 0.99 13.91
CA TRP A 441 1.00 0.24 13.27
C TRP A 441 1.46 -0.53 12.02
N ALA A 442 2.31 0.07 11.19
CA ALA A 442 2.88 -0.56 10.00
C ALA A 442 3.74 -1.80 10.29
N ASN A 443 4.19 -1.97 11.54
CA ASN A 443 4.98 -3.12 11.98
C ASN A 443 4.13 -4.23 12.65
N ARG A 444 2.80 -4.08 12.76
CA ARG A 444 1.93 -5.12 13.34
C ARG A 444 1.80 -6.33 12.41
N VAL A 445 1.73 -7.52 12.99
CA VAL A 445 1.49 -8.77 12.27
C VAL A 445 0.14 -9.36 12.73
N PRO A 446 -0.87 -9.47 11.85
CA PRO A 446 -0.87 -9.13 10.41
C PRO A 446 -0.92 -7.62 10.13
N CYS A 447 -0.35 -7.20 8.99
CA CYS A 447 -0.39 -5.80 8.53
C CYS A 447 -1.77 -5.46 7.96
N ILE A 448 -2.77 -5.27 8.82
CA ILE A 448 -4.11 -4.81 8.42
C ILE A 448 -4.12 -3.27 8.42
N PRO A 449 -4.57 -2.61 7.33
CA PRO A 449 -4.71 -1.16 7.29
C PRO A 449 -5.64 -0.64 8.39
N LEU A 450 -5.21 0.37 9.15
CA LEU A 450 -6.08 1.08 10.11
C LEU A 450 -6.92 2.12 9.38
N SER A 451 -8.24 1.99 9.48
CA SER A 451 -9.20 3.06 9.20
C SER A 451 -9.34 3.92 10.46
N LEU A 452 -8.93 5.18 10.39
CA LEU A 452 -9.12 6.16 11.45
C LEU A 452 -10.08 7.23 10.95
N THR A 453 -11.21 7.38 11.64
CA THR A 453 -12.19 8.45 11.36
C THR A 453 -12.32 9.35 12.57
N ILE A 454 -12.22 10.65 12.37
CA ILE A 454 -12.38 11.65 13.42
C ILE A 454 -13.56 12.53 13.03
N HIS A 455 -14.60 12.54 13.85
CA HIS A 455 -15.75 13.42 13.68
C HIS A 455 -15.66 14.58 14.69
N SER A 456 -15.93 15.78 14.22
CA SER A 456 -16.03 16.98 15.05
C SER A 456 -17.42 17.58 14.84
N ASN A 457 -18.11 17.93 15.93
CA ASN A 457 -19.40 18.63 15.88
C ASN A 457 -19.27 20.14 15.61
N LEU A 458 -18.12 20.62 15.13
CA LEU A 458 -17.90 22.01 14.73
C LEU A 458 -18.17 22.16 13.23
N ASP A 459 -19.02 23.11 12.83
CA ASP A 459 -19.41 23.46 11.44
C ASP A 459 -18.24 24.01 10.57
N THR A 460 -17.00 23.66 10.87
CA THR A 460 -15.79 24.17 10.19
C THR A 460 -14.95 23.00 9.69
N GLU A 461 -14.53 23.07 8.42
CA GLU A 461 -13.56 22.13 7.83
C GLU A 461 -12.40 21.89 8.80
N ILE A 462 -12.20 20.64 9.20
CA ILE A 462 -11.07 20.24 10.04
C ILE A 462 -9.78 20.55 9.26
N ALA A 463 -9.10 21.64 9.61
CA ALA A 463 -7.80 21.96 9.05
C ALA A 463 -6.77 20.98 9.62
N MET A 464 -6.56 19.84 8.94
CA MET A 464 -5.42 18.97 9.23
C MET A 464 -4.14 19.79 9.09
N ASN A 465 -3.33 19.87 10.14
CA ASN A 465 -2.03 20.52 10.09
C ASN A 465 -1.20 19.96 8.90
N GLU A 466 -0.52 20.83 8.14
CA GLU A 466 0.30 20.48 6.96
C GLU A 466 1.24 19.28 7.19
N SER A 467 1.74 19.13 8.42
CA SER A 467 2.59 18.00 8.81
C SER A 467 1.88 16.65 8.60
N ASN A 468 0.60 16.56 8.96
CA ASN A 468 -0.20 15.33 8.88
C ASN A 468 -0.64 15.03 7.44
N VAL A 469 -0.96 16.07 6.65
CA VAL A 469 -1.27 15.93 5.22
C VAL A 469 -0.07 15.36 4.46
N LYS A 470 1.14 15.88 4.72
CA LYS A 470 2.38 15.38 4.11
C LYS A 470 2.63 13.90 4.43
N VAL A 471 2.39 13.47 5.66
CA VAL A 471 2.53 12.06 6.08
C VAL A 471 1.53 11.14 5.37
N ILE A 472 0.26 11.57 5.23
CA ILE A 472 -0.78 10.79 4.55
C ILE A 472 -0.49 10.66 3.04
N GLU A 473 -0.07 11.74 2.40
CA GLU A 473 0.36 11.74 0.99
C GLU A 473 1.57 10.82 0.75
N GLU A 474 2.55 10.83 1.66
CA GLU A 474 3.70 9.93 1.63
C GLU A 474 3.28 8.45 1.78
N PHE A 475 2.29 8.15 2.62
CA PHE A 475 1.74 6.80 2.76
C PHE A 475 0.96 6.35 1.53
N LYS A 476 0.14 7.24 0.92
CA LYS A 476 -0.60 6.93 -0.32
C LYS A 476 0.31 6.66 -1.51
N LYS A 477 1.39 7.44 -1.64
CA LYS A 477 2.42 7.26 -2.69
C LYS A 477 3.16 5.91 -2.60
N ASN A 478 3.08 5.27 -1.44
CA ASN A 478 3.78 4.04 -1.09
C ASN A 478 2.91 2.78 -1.18
N LYS A 479 1.64 2.88 -1.60
CA LYS A 479 0.75 1.73 -1.74
C LYS A 479 1.21 0.83 -2.89
N LEU A 480 1.31 -0.48 -2.63
CA LEU A 480 1.68 -1.46 -3.64
C LEU A 480 0.60 -1.52 -4.74
N PRO A 481 0.96 -1.48 -6.04
CA PRO A 481 0.01 -1.77 -7.11
C PRO A 481 -0.62 -3.15 -6.91
N LYS A 482 -1.93 -3.30 -7.20
CA LYS A 482 -2.66 -4.58 -7.03
C LYS A 482 -2.01 -5.73 -7.79
N GLU A 483 -1.38 -5.42 -8.92
CA GLU A 483 -0.65 -6.35 -9.78
C GLU A 483 0.56 -6.99 -9.07
N LEU A 484 1.04 -6.39 -7.97
CA LEU A 484 2.16 -6.89 -7.18
C LEU A 484 1.75 -7.65 -5.91
N GLU A 485 0.44 -7.77 -5.61
CA GLU A 485 -0.06 -8.43 -4.38
C GLU A 485 0.31 -9.93 -4.29
N GLY A 486 0.76 -10.55 -5.39
CA GLY A 486 1.24 -11.94 -5.44
C GLY A 486 2.76 -12.13 -5.36
N ILE A 487 3.55 -11.06 -5.24
CA ILE A 487 5.01 -11.13 -5.10
C ILE A 487 5.38 -11.04 -3.61
N PRO A 488 6.18 -11.98 -3.08
CA PRO A 488 6.58 -11.95 -1.67
C PRO A 488 7.36 -10.67 -1.37
N SER A 489 6.95 -9.96 -0.32
CA SER A 489 7.61 -8.74 0.15
C SER A 489 8.57 -9.05 1.28
N ILE A 490 9.80 -8.56 1.18
CA ILE A 490 10.85 -8.74 2.18
C ILE A 490 11.18 -7.41 2.86
N SER A 491 11.52 -7.49 4.15
CA SER A 491 11.96 -6.32 4.90
C SER A 491 13.40 -5.96 4.54
N ILE A 492 13.65 -4.69 4.20
CA ILE A 492 15.00 -4.19 3.94
C ILE A 492 15.76 -3.82 5.23
N TRP A 493 15.07 -3.76 6.37
CA TRP A 493 15.65 -3.30 7.64
C TRP A 493 16.81 -4.15 8.15
N PRO A 494 16.77 -5.50 8.08
CA PRO A 494 17.93 -6.33 8.46
C PRO A 494 19.17 -5.97 7.65
N THR A 495 19.02 -5.76 6.34
CA THR A 495 20.11 -5.33 5.46
C THR A 495 20.63 -3.95 5.85
N ILE A 496 19.74 -2.96 6.02
CA ILE A 496 20.13 -1.61 6.46
C ILE A 496 20.89 -1.66 7.80
N TRP A 497 20.41 -2.48 8.73
CA TRP A 497 21.05 -2.65 10.04
C TRP A 497 22.44 -3.26 9.91
N ALA A 498 22.61 -4.29 9.08
CA ALA A 498 23.90 -4.89 8.79
C ALA A 498 24.89 -3.89 8.16
N LEU A 499 24.42 -3.06 7.21
CA LEU A 499 25.21 -1.99 6.59
C LEU A 499 25.63 -0.92 7.61
N LEU A 500 24.71 -0.50 8.49
CA LEU A 500 24.99 0.49 9.55
C LEU A 500 25.97 -0.02 10.60
N GLN A 501 26.00 -1.33 10.84
CA GLN A 501 26.97 -2.01 11.70
C GLN A 501 28.34 -2.20 11.03
N GLN A 502 28.49 -1.79 9.76
CA GLN A 502 29.71 -1.99 8.96
C GLN A 502 30.17 -3.45 8.94
N LYS A 503 29.21 -4.39 8.93
CA LYS A 503 29.51 -5.82 8.73
C LYS A 503 30.25 -6.02 7.41
N HIS A 504 31.00 -7.11 7.29
CA HIS A 504 31.60 -7.48 6.01
C HIS A 504 30.53 -7.83 4.97
N GLN A 505 30.86 -7.63 3.70
CA GLN A 505 29.87 -7.72 2.63
C GLN A 505 29.24 -9.12 2.50
N ASP A 506 29.97 -10.17 2.80
CA ASP A 506 29.47 -11.55 2.82
C ASP A 506 28.38 -11.74 3.89
N GLU A 507 28.55 -11.19 5.09
CA GLU A 507 27.50 -11.19 6.12
C GLU A 507 26.26 -10.38 5.69
N VAL A 508 26.46 -9.29 4.97
CA VAL A 508 25.37 -8.48 4.39
C VAL A 508 24.61 -9.32 3.36
N GLN A 509 25.32 -10.01 2.46
CA GLN A 509 24.70 -10.88 1.45
C GLN A 509 24.01 -12.09 2.10
N GLU A 510 24.57 -12.67 3.16
CA GLU A 510 23.91 -13.73 3.94
C GLU A 510 22.63 -13.22 4.59
N THR A 511 22.62 -11.99 5.09
CA THR A 511 21.42 -11.34 5.65
C THR A 511 20.35 -11.15 4.59
N ILE A 512 20.73 -10.74 3.37
CA ILE A 512 19.81 -10.62 2.23
C ILE A 512 19.26 -11.99 1.83
N ALA A 513 20.13 -13.00 1.71
CA ALA A 513 19.74 -14.36 1.35
C ALA A 513 18.78 -14.97 2.39
N LYS A 514 19.04 -14.81 3.69
CA LYS A 514 18.14 -15.26 4.78
C LYS A 514 16.79 -14.54 4.73
N SER A 515 16.76 -13.26 4.39
CA SER A 515 15.54 -12.46 4.32
C SER A 515 14.70 -12.78 3.08
N SER A 516 15.35 -13.07 1.95
CA SER A 516 14.70 -13.39 0.67
C SER A 516 14.35 -14.86 0.51
N GLY A 517 14.98 -15.79 1.24
CA GLY A 517 14.73 -17.22 1.09
C GLY A 517 14.97 -17.71 -0.34
N ASP A 518 14.23 -18.75 -0.73
CA ASP A 518 14.32 -19.36 -2.07
C ASP A 518 13.33 -18.75 -3.08
N TYR A 519 12.91 -17.49 -2.88
CA TYR A 519 11.99 -16.84 -3.83
C TYR A 519 12.70 -16.53 -5.16
N ASP A 520 12.12 -17.01 -6.27
CA ASP A 520 12.59 -16.71 -7.63
C ASP A 520 12.50 -15.21 -7.98
N ILE A 521 11.54 -14.50 -7.38
CA ILE A 521 11.34 -13.06 -7.48
C ILE A 521 10.75 -12.55 -6.17
N TYR A 522 11.20 -11.39 -5.70
CA TYR A 522 10.67 -10.78 -4.49
C TYR A 522 10.65 -9.26 -4.59
N LEU A 523 9.81 -8.64 -3.78
CA LEU A 523 9.70 -7.21 -3.62
C LEU A 523 10.50 -6.75 -2.40
N ASP A 524 11.31 -5.71 -2.57
CA ASP A 524 11.92 -4.97 -1.47
C ASP A 524 11.78 -3.45 -1.69
N ARG A 525 12.49 -2.67 -0.88
CA ARG A 525 12.55 -1.21 -0.99
C ARG A 525 13.97 -0.72 -1.16
N ILE A 526 14.25 -0.11 -2.31
CA ILE A 526 15.52 0.57 -2.59
C ILE A 526 15.29 2.08 -2.44
N VAL A 527 15.92 2.70 -1.44
CA VAL A 527 15.87 4.16 -1.18
C VAL A 527 14.41 4.68 -1.15
N GLY A 528 13.55 3.97 -0.42
CA GLY A 528 12.14 4.34 -0.24
C GLY A 528 11.23 4.04 -1.45
N GLN A 529 11.75 3.48 -2.53
CA GLN A 529 10.96 3.07 -3.70
C GLN A 529 10.81 1.55 -3.75
N ASN A 530 9.65 1.08 -4.21
CA ASN A 530 9.39 -0.34 -4.43
C ASN A 530 10.30 -0.85 -5.55
N ALA A 531 11.02 -1.93 -5.27
CA ALA A 531 11.90 -2.58 -6.22
C ALA A 531 11.66 -4.10 -6.23
N ILE A 532 11.83 -4.68 -7.41
CA ILE A 532 11.68 -6.11 -7.64
C ILE A 532 13.07 -6.68 -7.89
N ASN A 533 13.45 -7.67 -7.10
CA ASN A 533 14.67 -8.44 -7.29
C ASN A 533 14.32 -9.74 -7.98
N ILE A 534 15.05 -10.04 -9.06
CA ILE A 534 14.87 -11.23 -9.89
C ILE A 534 16.04 -12.17 -9.62
N ASN A 535 15.74 -13.34 -9.05
CA ASN A 535 16.74 -14.33 -8.62
C ASN A 535 16.71 -15.62 -9.45
N ASP A 536 15.66 -15.83 -10.26
CA ASP A 536 15.64 -16.93 -11.21
C ASP A 536 16.31 -16.53 -12.55
N PRO A 537 17.34 -17.27 -13.01
CA PRO A 537 18.04 -17.01 -14.25
C PRO A 537 17.15 -17.02 -15.51
N ALA A 538 16.06 -17.79 -15.55
CA ALA A 538 15.13 -17.78 -16.68
C ALA A 538 14.29 -16.49 -16.69
N TYR A 539 13.86 -16.02 -15.52
CA TYR A 539 13.17 -14.73 -15.39
C TYR A 539 14.11 -13.56 -15.68
N LEU A 540 15.37 -13.69 -15.27
CA LEU A 540 16.41 -12.70 -15.56
C LEU A 540 16.71 -12.61 -17.07
N LYS A 541 16.70 -13.75 -17.77
CA LYS A 541 16.77 -13.78 -19.24
C LYS A 541 15.62 -12.98 -19.85
N ASP A 542 14.39 -13.20 -19.38
CA ASP A 542 13.23 -12.44 -19.85
C ASP A 542 13.43 -10.93 -19.66
N PHE A 543 13.85 -10.51 -18.48
CA PHE A 543 14.09 -9.10 -18.15
C PHE A 543 15.21 -8.45 -18.98
N LEU A 544 16.32 -9.16 -19.20
CA LEU A 544 17.49 -8.60 -19.88
C LEU A 544 17.44 -8.69 -21.42
N THR A 545 16.61 -9.58 -21.98
CA THR A 545 16.61 -9.87 -23.44
C THR A 545 15.31 -9.52 -24.18
N LYS A 546 14.13 -9.52 -23.55
CA LYS A 546 12.84 -9.19 -24.21
C LYS A 546 12.60 -7.70 -24.38
N ILE A 547 13.67 -6.93 -24.58
CA ILE A 547 13.64 -5.48 -24.65
C ILE A 547 13.40 -5.09 -26.11
N GLU A 548 12.14 -5.06 -26.50
CA GLU A 548 11.71 -4.60 -27.82
C GLU A 548 11.62 -3.06 -27.80
N GLU A 549 12.54 -2.43 -28.54
CA GLU A 549 12.67 -1.01 -28.91
C GLU A 549 13.15 0.01 -27.85
N ASP A 550 12.67 -0.07 -26.60
CA ASP A 550 13.06 0.87 -25.52
C ASP A 550 13.57 0.14 -24.26
N ASP A 551 14.88 0.17 -24.05
CA ASP A 551 15.52 -0.35 -22.84
C ASP A 551 15.09 0.42 -21.59
N PRO A 552 14.58 -0.28 -20.56
CA PRO A 552 14.25 0.34 -19.29
C PRO A 552 15.43 1.17 -18.77
N PRO A 553 15.24 2.48 -18.54
CA PRO A 553 16.32 3.34 -18.10
C PRO A 553 16.89 2.84 -16.77
N LYS A 554 18.22 2.86 -16.66
CA LYS A 554 18.88 2.72 -15.36
C LYS A 554 18.37 3.82 -14.44
N ILE A 555 18.12 3.48 -13.18
CA ILE A 555 17.74 4.49 -12.19
C ILE A 555 18.85 5.53 -12.09
N SER A 556 18.46 6.78 -11.84
CA SER A 556 19.45 7.82 -11.57
C SER A 556 20.20 7.49 -10.28
N LEU A 557 21.45 7.96 -10.20
CA LEU A 557 22.30 7.71 -9.04
C LEU A 557 21.57 8.10 -7.75
N PRO A 558 21.46 7.16 -6.78
CA PRO A 558 20.69 7.38 -5.56
C PRO A 558 21.34 8.42 -4.63
N SER A 559 22.67 8.53 -4.70
CA SER A 559 23.43 9.52 -3.93
C SER A 559 23.72 10.78 -4.73
N VAL A 560 23.53 11.95 -4.10
CA VAL A 560 23.92 13.26 -4.65
C VAL A 560 25.43 13.29 -4.92
N THR A 561 26.24 12.73 -4.02
CA THR A 561 27.71 12.70 -4.15
C THR A 561 28.16 11.84 -5.32
N MET A 562 27.51 10.69 -5.55
CA MET A 562 27.78 9.87 -6.73
C MET A 562 27.47 10.63 -8.02
N ARG A 563 26.36 11.40 -8.06
CA ARG A 563 26.00 12.20 -9.23
C ARG A 563 27.00 13.33 -9.46
N GLU A 564 27.46 13.99 -8.41
CA GLU A 564 28.49 15.03 -8.48
C GLU A 564 29.84 14.47 -8.98
N PHE A 565 30.17 13.23 -8.64
CA PHE A 565 31.41 12.60 -9.09
C PHE A 565 31.30 12.01 -10.50
N PHE A 566 30.31 11.17 -10.80
CA PHE A 566 30.23 10.49 -12.11
C PHE A 566 29.64 11.37 -13.22
N GLY A 567 28.85 12.38 -12.89
CA GLY A 567 28.06 13.12 -13.88
C GLY A 567 27.10 12.22 -14.66
N ASP A 568 26.90 12.51 -15.95
CA ASP A 568 25.93 11.84 -16.81
C ASP A 568 26.62 10.95 -17.89
N GLY A 569 27.70 10.25 -17.53
CA GLY A 569 28.43 9.36 -18.45
C GLY A 569 27.67 8.08 -18.84
N LEU A 570 28.26 7.23 -19.68
CA LEU A 570 27.66 6.00 -20.24
C LEU A 570 27.08 5.06 -19.19
N VAL A 571 27.66 5.01 -18.00
CA VAL A 571 27.21 4.13 -16.92
C VAL A 571 25.78 4.46 -16.46
N PHE A 572 25.43 5.75 -16.43
CA PHE A 572 24.16 6.25 -15.86
C PHE A 572 23.27 6.99 -16.87
N SER A 573 23.74 7.23 -18.09
CA SER A 573 22.93 7.79 -19.17
C SER A 573 21.93 6.78 -19.75
N ASN A 574 20.87 7.30 -20.36
CA ASN A 574 19.78 6.54 -20.95
C ASN A 574 19.37 7.14 -22.32
N GLY A 575 18.55 6.40 -23.08
CA GLY A 575 18.02 6.85 -24.37
C GLY A 575 19.12 7.22 -25.36
N ASP A 576 18.93 8.30 -26.11
CA ASP A 576 19.84 8.72 -27.19
C ASP A 576 21.21 9.16 -26.70
N LYS A 577 21.30 9.74 -25.49
CA LYS A 577 22.58 10.08 -24.86
C LYS A 577 23.44 8.83 -24.68
N TRP A 578 22.85 7.76 -24.13
CA TRP A 578 23.55 6.48 -23.99
C TRP A 578 23.93 5.85 -25.33
N ARG A 579 23.01 5.84 -26.31
CA ARG A 579 23.27 5.28 -27.65
C ARG A 579 24.46 6.00 -28.31
N THR A 580 24.52 7.32 -28.17
CA THR A 580 25.63 8.15 -28.69
C THR A 580 26.96 7.82 -28.01
N SER A 581 26.99 7.78 -26.67
CA SER A 581 28.20 7.40 -25.93
C SER A 581 28.68 5.99 -26.31
N ARG A 582 27.77 5.02 -26.46
CA ARG A 582 28.10 3.65 -26.91
C ARG A 582 28.65 3.60 -28.32
N LYS A 583 28.10 4.41 -29.24
CA LYS A 583 28.58 4.51 -30.63
C LYS A 583 30.04 4.97 -30.68
N LEU A 584 30.42 5.91 -29.80
CA LEU A 584 31.79 6.41 -29.68
C LEU A 584 32.74 5.43 -28.98
N ALA A 585 32.29 4.82 -27.90
CA ALA A 585 33.16 4.01 -27.05
C ALA A 585 33.40 2.58 -27.61
N ASN A 586 32.41 1.96 -28.26
CA ASN A 586 32.55 0.59 -28.78
C ASN A 586 33.77 0.41 -29.72
N PRO A 587 34.00 1.26 -30.75
CA PRO A 587 35.17 1.12 -31.62
C PRO A 587 36.49 1.36 -30.88
N ALA A 588 36.52 2.34 -29.97
CA ALA A 588 37.71 2.66 -29.20
C ALA A 588 38.15 1.50 -28.29
N PHE A 589 37.19 0.82 -27.64
CA PHE A 589 37.47 -0.38 -26.85
C PHE A 589 37.96 -1.55 -27.71
N ASN A 590 37.44 -1.73 -28.91
CA ASN A 590 37.92 -2.80 -29.81
C ASN A 590 39.36 -2.55 -30.27
N ASN A 591 39.73 -1.29 -30.53
CA ASN A 591 41.09 -0.92 -30.95
C ASN A 591 42.09 -0.94 -29.77
N ALA A 592 41.62 -0.73 -28.55
CA ALA A 592 42.43 -0.76 -27.33
C ALA A 592 42.81 -2.18 -26.85
N LEU A 593 42.27 -3.25 -27.47
CA LEU A 593 42.57 -4.65 -27.12
C LEU A 593 43.96 -5.08 -27.58
N SER A 594 45.00 -4.67 -26.84
CA SER A 594 46.39 -5.04 -27.12
C SER A 594 47.04 -5.77 -25.94
N PRO A 595 47.27 -7.09 -26.05
CA PRO A 595 48.07 -7.83 -25.06
C PRO A 595 49.47 -7.25 -24.86
N ASP A 596 50.05 -6.63 -25.90
CA ASP A 596 51.37 -6.00 -25.83
C ASP A 596 51.41 -4.87 -24.80
N ILE A 597 50.40 -4.00 -24.78
CA ILE A 597 50.34 -2.87 -23.84
C ILE A 597 50.29 -3.38 -22.40
N VAL A 598 49.39 -4.32 -22.12
CA VAL A 598 49.25 -4.92 -20.79
C VAL A 598 50.54 -5.66 -20.39
N GLY A 599 51.16 -6.37 -21.33
CA GLY A 599 52.40 -7.10 -21.08
C GLY A 599 53.61 -6.19 -20.81
N GLU A 600 53.76 -5.09 -21.55
CA GLU A 600 54.79 -4.07 -21.32
C GLU A 600 54.69 -3.50 -19.90
N ILE A 601 53.48 -3.12 -19.47
CA ILE A 601 53.22 -2.61 -18.11
C ILE A 601 53.46 -3.69 -17.05
N THR A 602 53.08 -4.94 -17.34
CA THR A 602 53.34 -6.07 -16.44
C THR A 602 54.85 -6.30 -16.24
N PHE A 603 55.68 -6.08 -17.26
CA PHE A 603 57.14 -6.14 -17.11
C PHE A 603 57.68 -5.00 -16.23
N GLU A 604 57.15 -3.78 -16.38
CA GLU A 604 57.50 -2.66 -15.50
C GLU A 604 57.14 -2.97 -14.04
N LEU A 605 55.95 -3.54 -13.82
CA LEU A 605 55.51 -4.00 -12.50
C LEU A 605 56.48 -5.04 -11.90
N PHE A 606 57.04 -5.93 -12.70
CA PHE A 606 58.01 -6.92 -12.19
C PHE A 606 59.26 -6.28 -11.58
N ASN A 607 59.66 -5.08 -12.00
CA ASN A 607 60.77 -4.37 -11.37
C ASN A 607 60.42 -3.96 -9.93
N PHE A 608 59.19 -3.50 -9.70
CA PHE A 608 58.69 -3.22 -8.36
C PHE A 608 58.57 -4.50 -7.52
N MET A 609 58.05 -5.59 -8.11
CA MET A 609 57.90 -6.86 -7.41
C MET A 609 59.26 -7.43 -6.98
N GLN A 610 60.30 -7.32 -7.81
CA GLN A 610 61.64 -7.83 -7.49
C GLN A 610 62.24 -7.20 -6.23
N GLN A 611 61.95 -5.92 -5.98
CA GLN A 611 62.44 -5.20 -4.80
C GLN A 611 61.67 -5.56 -3.51
N ASN A 612 60.52 -6.23 -3.65
CA ASN A 612 59.59 -6.54 -2.57
C ASN A 612 59.33 -8.04 -2.41
N LEU A 613 60.16 -8.90 -3.02
CA LEU A 613 60.12 -10.34 -2.79
C LEU A 613 60.23 -10.68 -1.31
N ASP A 614 59.63 -11.80 -0.93
CA ASP A 614 59.60 -12.34 0.43
C ASP A 614 58.93 -11.44 1.48
N LYS A 615 58.29 -10.34 1.05
CA LYS A 615 57.53 -9.43 1.92
C LYS A 615 56.03 -9.53 1.62
N PRO A 616 55.15 -9.32 2.61
CA PRO A 616 53.73 -9.16 2.38
C PRO A 616 53.44 -7.90 1.56
N ILE A 617 52.76 -8.06 0.45
CA ILE A 617 52.42 -7.00 -0.49
C ILE A 617 50.90 -6.93 -0.65
N ASP A 618 50.30 -5.74 -0.51
CA ASP A 618 48.89 -5.52 -0.83
C ASP A 618 48.65 -5.68 -2.34
N ILE A 619 48.08 -6.82 -2.73
CA ILE A 619 47.90 -7.14 -4.15
C ILE A 619 46.82 -6.26 -4.79
N PHE A 620 45.83 -5.83 -4.02
CA PHE A 620 44.75 -5.00 -4.55
C PHE A 620 45.27 -3.62 -4.93
N GLU A 621 46.07 -2.99 -4.07
CA GLU A 621 46.69 -1.70 -4.38
C GLU A 621 47.61 -1.78 -5.62
N ILE A 622 48.34 -2.89 -5.80
CA ILE A 622 49.17 -3.07 -6.99
C ILE A 622 48.33 -3.24 -8.24
N MET A 623 47.34 -4.12 -8.22
CA MET A 623 46.48 -4.34 -9.39
C MET A 623 45.71 -3.06 -9.76
N GLN A 624 45.34 -2.24 -8.77
CA GLN A 624 44.80 -0.90 -8.97
C GLN A 624 45.77 -0.01 -9.76
N ARG A 625 47.02 0.10 -9.32
CA ARG A 625 48.05 0.87 -10.03
C ARG A 625 48.26 0.39 -11.47
N THR A 626 48.41 -0.93 -11.64
CA THR A 626 48.66 -1.55 -12.96
C THR A 626 47.50 -1.35 -13.93
N THR A 627 46.26 -1.51 -13.48
CA THR A 627 45.07 -1.32 -14.35
C THR A 627 44.86 0.15 -14.76
N ILE A 628 45.25 1.12 -13.92
CA ILE A 628 45.30 2.54 -14.33
C ILE A 628 46.39 2.78 -15.37
N GLU A 629 47.58 2.20 -15.19
CA GLU A 629 48.68 2.33 -16.15
C GLU A 629 48.32 1.73 -17.52
N CYS A 630 47.49 0.68 -17.55
CA CYS A 630 46.92 0.13 -18.79
C CYS A 630 46.07 1.14 -19.57
N LEU A 631 45.55 2.17 -18.89
CA LEU A 631 44.86 3.31 -19.52
C LEU A 631 45.83 4.42 -19.99
N LYS A 632 47.15 4.29 -19.74
CA LYS A 632 48.30 5.10 -20.23
C LYS A 632 48.17 6.63 -20.05
N SER A 633 47.80 7.14 -18.87
CA SER A 633 47.57 8.60 -18.73
C SER A 633 47.82 9.26 -17.37
N VAL A 634 48.59 8.71 -16.40
CA VAL A 634 48.57 9.31 -15.03
C VAL A 634 49.85 9.20 -14.19
N GLU A 635 50.14 10.24 -13.38
CA GLU A 635 50.91 10.14 -12.13
C GLU A 635 50.11 9.37 -11.07
N VAL A 636 50.34 8.06 -11.02
CA VAL A 636 49.46 7.06 -10.40
C VAL A 636 49.23 7.22 -8.88
N PRO A 637 50.24 7.50 -8.02
CA PRO A 637 50.03 7.38 -6.57
C PRO A 637 49.16 8.47 -5.95
N HIS A 638 49.30 9.72 -6.40
CA HIS A 638 48.59 10.87 -5.82
C HIS A 638 47.10 10.84 -6.16
N ILE A 639 46.77 10.61 -7.44
CA ILE A 639 45.38 10.58 -7.90
C ILE A 639 44.58 9.44 -7.26
N ILE A 640 45.22 8.29 -6.97
CA ILE A 640 44.55 7.16 -6.29
C ILE A 640 44.10 7.58 -4.89
N ASN A 641 44.90 8.38 -4.18
CA ASN A 641 44.52 8.87 -2.85
C ASN A 641 43.37 9.88 -2.92
N VAL A 642 43.39 10.77 -3.92
CA VAL A 642 42.29 11.70 -4.21
C VAL A 642 41.00 10.90 -4.51
N TYR A 643 41.10 9.91 -5.41
CA TYR A 643 39.99 9.02 -5.76
C TYR A 643 39.41 8.28 -4.55
N LYS A 644 40.27 7.69 -3.71
CA LYS A 644 39.85 7.02 -2.46
C LYS A 644 39.07 7.97 -1.55
N ALA A 645 39.50 9.23 -1.41
CA ALA A 645 38.80 10.23 -0.61
C ALA A 645 37.43 10.62 -1.18
N VAL A 646 37.26 10.63 -2.51
CA VAL A 646 35.97 10.87 -3.15
C VAL A 646 35.02 9.70 -2.89
N ILE A 647 35.46 8.46 -3.17
CA ILE A 647 34.63 7.27 -3.09
C ILE A 647 34.19 6.96 -1.66
N GLU A 648 35.05 7.20 -0.67
CA GLU A 648 34.73 7.06 0.76
C GLU A 648 33.42 7.79 1.13
N THR A 649 33.22 9.01 0.61
CA THR A 649 32.00 9.78 0.83
C THR A 649 30.90 9.41 -0.19
N ALA A 650 31.27 9.12 -1.44
CA ALA A 650 30.31 8.82 -2.51
C ALA A 650 29.48 7.56 -2.21
N GLU A 651 30.12 6.54 -1.65
CA GLU A 651 29.53 5.23 -1.32
C GLU A 651 29.10 5.09 0.14
N SER A 652 29.24 6.15 0.94
CA SER A 652 28.87 6.15 2.35
C SER A 652 27.38 5.85 2.54
N ILE A 653 27.06 4.79 3.29
CA ILE A 653 25.68 4.42 3.61
C ILE A 653 24.91 5.55 4.30
N TYR A 654 25.58 6.37 5.11
CA TYR A 654 24.96 7.54 5.76
C TYR A 654 24.53 8.59 4.74
N HIS A 655 25.34 8.87 3.72
CA HIS A 655 25.01 9.83 2.67
C HIS A 655 23.94 9.28 1.70
N ILE A 656 23.88 7.97 1.51
CA ILE A 656 22.83 7.31 0.74
C ILE A 656 21.48 7.38 1.48
N LEU A 657 21.45 7.07 2.78
CA LEU A 657 20.22 7.09 3.59
C LEU A 657 19.78 8.52 3.95
N PHE A 658 20.73 9.43 4.13
CA PHE A 658 20.49 10.81 4.54
C PHE A 658 21.21 11.80 3.60
N PRO A 659 20.74 11.99 2.35
CA PRO A 659 21.41 12.84 1.37
C PRO A 659 21.61 14.30 1.80
N TRP A 660 20.83 14.78 2.78
CA TRP A 660 20.97 16.13 3.32
C TRP A 660 22.27 16.32 4.13
N LEU A 661 22.91 15.24 4.60
CA LEU A 661 24.17 15.31 5.34
C LEU A 661 25.30 15.96 4.52
N ILE A 662 25.30 15.81 3.19
CA ILE A 662 26.34 16.40 2.33
C ILE A 662 26.34 17.94 2.36
N LYS A 663 25.19 18.55 2.68
CA LYS A 663 25.04 20.01 2.77
C LYS A 663 25.66 20.60 4.04
N LEU A 664 25.99 19.77 5.03
CA LEU A 664 26.62 20.22 6.27
C LEU A 664 28.10 20.53 6.02
N PRO A 665 28.65 21.63 6.57
CA PRO A 665 30.03 22.05 6.31
C PRO A 665 31.06 21.29 7.17
N THR A 666 30.91 19.97 7.29
CA THR A 666 31.78 19.08 8.09
C THR A 666 33.17 18.95 7.44
N ALA A 667 34.18 18.58 8.23
CA ALA A 667 35.53 18.33 7.71
C ALA A 667 35.54 17.21 6.63
N HIS A 668 34.72 16.17 6.83
CA HIS A 668 34.56 15.08 5.87
C HIS A 668 33.98 15.57 4.54
N ASN A 669 32.91 16.37 4.56
CA ASN A 669 32.29 16.88 3.32
C ASN A 669 33.20 17.87 2.60
N ARG A 670 33.93 18.73 3.33
CA ARG A 670 34.94 19.63 2.74
C ARG A 670 36.07 18.84 2.05
N LYS A 671 36.53 17.75 2.66
CA LYS A 671 37.51 16.83 2.06
C LYS A 671 36.98 16.23 0.76
N PHE A 672 35.72 15.78 0.74
CA PHE A 672 35.07 15.26 -0.46
C PHE A 672 35.03 16.30 -1.60
N PHE A 673 34.51 17.51 -1.35
CA PHE A 673 34.41 18.53 -2.39
C PHE A 673 35.78 18.93 -2.94
N LYS A 674 36.78 19.09 -2.07
CA LYS A 674 38.16 19.39 -2.49
C LYS A 674 38.75 18.27 -3.34
N ALA A 675 38.59 17.02 -2.90
CA ALA A 675 39.08 15.87 -3.65
C ALA A 675 38.36 15.70 -4.99
N ASN A 676 37.06 15.98 -5.04
CA ASN A 676 36.28 15.94 -6.28
C ASN A 676 36.70 17.03 -7.27
N GLU A 677 36.99 18.24 -6.78
CA GLU A 677 37.54 19.34 -7.59
C GLU A 677 38.91 18.98 -8.16
N GLU A 678 39.82 18.48 -7.32
CA GLU A 678 41.16 18.04 -7.73
C GLU A 678 41.10 16.88 -8.76
N PHE A 679 40.20 15.92 -8.56
CA PHE A 679 39.98 14.85 -9.53
C PHE A 679 39.41 15.37 -10.87
N ASN A 680 38.55 16.39 -10.82
CA ASN A 680 38.00 17.03 -12.02
C ASN A 680 39.06 17.77 -12.83
N GLU A 681 39.94 18.51 -12.16
CA GLU A 681 41.08 19.18 -12.79
C GLU A 681 41.97 18.15 -13.47
N PHE A 682 42.31 17.07 -12.76
CA PHE A 682 43.10 15.97 -13.30
C PHE A 682 42.51 15.38 -14.60
N ILE A 683 41.23 15.03 -14.62
CA ILE A 683 40.57 14.48 -15.82
C ILE A 683 40.54 15.51 -16.95
N SER A 684 40.34 16.80 -16.62
CA SER A 684 40.29 17.88 -17.60
C SER A 684 41.66 18.11 -18.25
N ASP A 685 42.73 18.07 -17.48
CA ASP A 685 44.11 18.22 -17.96
C ASP A 685 44.51 17.05 -18.87
N MET A 686 44.18 15.81 -18.47
CA MET A 686 44.38 14.63 -19.30
C MET A 686 43.65 14.73 -20.65
N ILE A 687 42.39 15.17 -20.64
CA ILE A 687 41.61 15.39 -21.88
C ILE A 687 42.27 16.46 -22.76
N LYS A 688 42.75 17.55 -22.16
CA LYS A 688 43.39 18.66 -22.87
C LYS A 688 44.71 18.23 -23.49
N GLU A 689 45.55 17.52 -22.77
CA GLU A 689 46.81 16.97 -23.26
C GLU A 689 46.58 16.04 -24.45
N LYS A 690 45.66 15.08 -24.32
CA LYS A 690 45.33 14.15 -25.41
C LYS A 690 44.73 14.82 -26.64
N ARG A 691 43.91 15.87 -26.47
CA ARG A 691 43.41 16.67 -27.61
C ARG A 691 44.58 17.35 -28.35
N ASN A 692 45.51 17.95 -27.62
CA ASN A 692 46.68 18.58 -28.22
C ASN A 692 47.56 17.56 -28.96
N GLU A 693 47.77 16.36 -28.41
CA GLU A 693 48.50 15.28 -29.08
C GLU A 693 47.85 14.89 -30.42
N VAL A 694 46.52 14.69 -30.43
CA VAL A 694 45.77 14.31 -31.64
C VAL A 694 45.81 15.41 -32.70
N GLU A 695 45.73 16.69 -32.29
CA GLU A 695 45.84 17.83 -33.20
C GLU A 695 47.26 17.97 -33.77
N ASN A 696 48.30 17.85 -32.94
CA ASN A 696 49.69 17.93 -33.37
C ASN A 696 50.09 16.78 -34.31
N LYS A 697 49.57 15.56 -34.08
CA LYS A 697 49.74 14.41 -35.00
C LYS A 697 49.00 14.60 -36.34
N LYS A 698 47.96 15.44 -36.42
CA LYS A 698 47.33 15.83 -37.71
C LYS A 698 48.15 16.84 -38.50
N VAL A 699 48.91 17.72 -37.82
CA VAL A 699 49.72 18.78 -38.46
C VAL A 699 51.07 18.24 -38.95
N SER A 700 51.62 17.23 -38.29
CA SER A 700 52.86 16.56 -38.69
C SER A 700 52.56 15.32 -39.55
N ASN A 701 52.64 15.45 -40.88
CA ASN A 701 52.47 14.35 -41.86
C ASN A 701 53.60 13.27 -41.80
N ASN A 702 54.07 12.87 -40.61
CA ASN A 702 55.00 11.76 -40.44
C ASN A 702 54.23 10.48 -40.10
N VAL A 703 53.84 9.77 -41.14
CA VAL A 703 53.48 8.36 -41.09
C VAL A 703 54.77 7.58 -40.81
N ASN A 704 54.91 7.02 -39.60
CA ASN A 704 55.73 5.85 -39.19
C ASN A 704 56.49 6.06 -37.86
N SER A 705 55.79 6.14 -36.72
CA SER A 705 56.46 5.93 -35.42
C SER A 705 55.64 5.28 -34.30
N ASP A 706 54.34 4.99 -34.47
CA ASP A 706 53.60 4.12 -33.55
C ASP A 706 52.95 3.01 -34.39
N ASN A 707 53.17 1.73 -34.04
CA ASN A 707 52.68 0.52 -34.75
C ASN A 707 51.14 0.39 -34.78
N GLY A 708 50.38 1.42 -35.14
CA GLY A 708 48.91 1.41 -35.16
C GLY A 708 48.25 1.30 -33.78
N ARG A 709 49.01 1.43 -32.69
CA ARG A 709 48.51 1.31 -31.30
C ARG A 709 47.87 2.64 -30.86
N ILE A 710 46.57 2.62 -30.55
CA ILE A 710 45.78 3.80 -30.15
C ILE A 710 45.19 3.53 -28.76
N ASP A 711 45.48 4.39 -27.78
CA ASP A 711 44.87 4.30 -26.44
C ASP A 711 43.38 4.67 -26.48
N LEU A 712 42.62 4.25 -25.46
CA LEU A 712 41.17 4.38 -25.42
C LEU A 712 40.68 5.82 -25.63
N LEU A 713 41.29 6.79 -24.93
CA LEU A 713 40.90 8.20 -24.99
C LEU A 713 41.24 8.79 -26.37
N THR A 714 42.42 8.49 -26.90
CA THR A 714 42.79 8.88 -28.28
C THR A 714 41.80 8.31 -29.30
N GLY A 715 41.41 7.04 -29.18
CA GLY A 715 40.44 6.40 -30.06
C GLY A 715 39.07 7.08 -30.01
N MET A 716 38.59 7.43 -28.82
CA MET A 716 37.33 8.14 -28.65
C MET A 716 37.34 9.55 -29.24
N ILE A 717 38.41 10.32 -29.02
CA ILE A 717 38.56 11.67 -29.60
C ILE A 717 38.61 11.60 -31.14
N GLN A 718 39.33 10.62 -31.69
CA GLN A 718 39.41 10.43 -33.14
C GLN A 718 38.06 10.06 -33.75
N HIS A 719 37.33 9.11 -33.15
CA HIS A 719 36.01 8.70 -33.63
C HIS A 719 34.96 9.82 -33.49
N ALA A 720 34.99 10.58 -32.39
CA ALA A 720 34.13 11.74 -32.24
C ALA A 720 34.32 12.77 -33.36
N ASN A 721 35.59 13.07 -33.69
CA ASN A 721 35.95 13.96 -34.79
C ASN A 721 35.50 13.43 -36.15
N GLN A 722 35.62 12.12 -36.40
CA GLN A 722 35.20 11.49 -37.66
C GLN A 722 33.68 11.52 -37.86
N GLU A 723 32.92 11.28 -36.79
CA GLU A 723 31.46 11.24 -36.83
C GLU A 723 30.81 12.63 -36.76
N GLY A 724 31.61 13.70 -36.66
CA GLY A 724 31.11 15.07 -36.48
C GLY A 724 30.35 15.27 -35.16
N ILE A 725 30.58 14.41 -34.17
CA ILE A 725 29.93 14.49 -32.86
C ILE A 725 30.69 15.51 -32.03
N SER A 726 30.05 16.63 -31.70
CA SER A 726 30.60 17.58 -30.75
C SER A 726 30.70 16.93 -29.37
N THR A 727 31.91 16.54 -28.97
CA THR A 727 32.17 16.13 -27.59
C THR A 727 32.32 17.40 -26.76
N ASP A 728 31.22 17.84 -26.15
CA ASP A 728 31.29 18.79 -25.05
C ASP A 728 32.35 18.31 -24.03
N SER A 729 33.15 19.24 -23.52
CA SER A 729 34.19 18.90 -22.53
C SER A 729 33.58 18.22 -21.32
N LYS A 730 32.37 18.60 -20.91
CA LYS A 730 31.65 17.96 -19.81
C LYS A 730 31.25 16.53 -20.13
N GLN A 731 30.69 16.26 -21.32
CA GLN A 731 30.32 14.90 -21.73
C GLN A 731 31.56 13.99 -21.75
N LEU A 732 32.65 14.44 -22.38
CA LEU A 732 33.89 13.66 -22.44
C LEU A 732 34.49 13.43 -21.04
N ARG A 733 34.44 14.45 -20.17
CA ARG A 733 34.81 14.30 -18.75
C ARG A 733 33.99 13.22 -18.06
N ASP A 734 32.66 13.26 -18.19
CA ASP A 734 31.77 12.29 -17.54
C ASP A 734 32.01 10.85 -18.04
N GLU A 735 32.30 10.69 -19.33
CA GLU A 735 32.72 9.40 -19.88
C GLU A 735 34.08 8.94 -19.33
N MET A 736 35.06 9.84 -19.24
CA MET A 736 36.39 9.51 -18.74
C MET A 736 36.39 9.14 -17.25
N VAL A 737 35.59 9.81 -16.42
CA VAL A 737 35.39 9.38 -15.02
C VAL A 737 34.79 7.98 -15.00
N GLY A 738 33.78 7.72 -15.83
CA GLY A 738 33.17 6.40 -15.94
C GLY A 738 34.17 5.30 -16.33
N PHE A 739 35.03 5.53 -17.33
CA PHE A 739 36.02 4.54 -17.76
C PHE A 739 37.17 4.38 -16.79
N PHE A 740 37.62 5.47 -16.15
CA PHE A 740 38.63 5.41 -15.09
C PHE A 740 38.16 4.45 -14.01
N VAL A 741 36.97 4.68 -13.44
CA VAL A 741 36.44 3.82 -12.36
C VAL A 741 36.15 2.41 -12.86
N ALA A 742 35.50 2.27 -14.01
CA ALA A 742 35.11 0.96 -14.52
C ALA A 742 36.32 0.08 -14.89
N GLY A 743 37.36 0.64 -15.50
CA GLY A 743 38.57 -0.09 -15.89
C GLY A 743 39.49 -0.39 -14.72
N HIS A 744 39.58 0.54 -13.77
CA HIS A 744 40.46 0.45 -12.60
C HIS A 744 39.94 -0.52 -11.53
N ASP A 745 38.83 -0.19 -10.89
CA ASP A 745 38.40 -0.92 -9.70
C ASP A 745 37.89 -2.32 -10.06
N THR A 746 37.08 -2.45 -11.12
CA THR A 746 36.46 -3.75 -11.39
C THR A 746 37.48 -4.80 -11.84
N THR A 747 38.47 -4.43 -12.66
CA THR A 747 39.50 -5.38 -13.11
C THR A 747 40.52 -5.66 -12.01
N SER A 748 40.93 -4.65 -11.22
CA SER A 748 41.85 -4.88 -10.10
C SER A 748 41.25 -5.81 -9.04
N LEU A 749 39.94 -5.72 -8.79
CA LEU A 749 39.21 -6.66 -7.94
C LEU A 749 39.17 -8.08 -8.51
N ALA A 750 38.88 -8.22 -9.80
CA ALA A 750 38.85 -9.52 -10.48
C ALA A 750 40.24 -10.21 -10.50
N LEU A 751 41.30 -9.42 -10.71
CA LEU A 751 42.68 -9.88 -10.58
C LEU A 751 42.98 -10.31 -9.15
N SER A 752 42.72 -9.45 -8.18
CA SER A 752 43.03 -9.70 -6.77
C SER A 752 42.37 -10.97 -6.22
N THR A 753 41.10 -11.21 -6.59
CA THR A 753 40.39 -12.45 -6.23
C THR A 753 41.01 -13.69 -6.88
N SER A 754 41.43 -13.59 -8.14
CA SER A 754 42.15 -14.67 -8.83
C SER A 754 43.52 -14.95 -8.19
N PHE A 755 44.29 -13.92 -7.86
CA PHE A 755 45.55 -14.06 -7.14
C PHE A 755 45.35 -14.68 -5.76
N TYR A 756 44.32 -14.27 -5.01
CA TYR A 756 43.95 -14.84 -3.72
C TYR A 756 43.69 -16.36 -3.82
N PHE A 757 42.83 -16.79 -4.74
CA PHE A 757 42.52 -18.21 -4.87
C PHE A 757 43.72 -19.04 -5.30
N LEU A 758 44.55 -18.53 -6.22
CA LEU A 758 45.79 -19.19 -6.60
C LEU A 758 46.81 -19.22 -5.46
N ALA A 759 46.82 -18.21 -4.56
CA ALA A 759 47.66 -18.21 -3.37
C ALA A 759 47.21 -19.26 -2.34
N LYS A 760 45.88 -19.37 -2.18
CA LYS A 760 45.22 -20.27 -1.22
C LYS A 760 45.29 -21.73 -1.64
N TYR A 761 45.29 -22.01 -2.95
CA TYR A 761 45.33 -23.34 -3.54
C TYR A 761 46.59 -23.55 -4.40
N PRO A 762 47.76 -23.82 -3.79
CA PRO A 762 49.03 -23.98 -4.51
C PRO A 762 48.98 -25.06 -5.61
N GLU A 763 48.19 -26.12 -5.43
CA GLU A 763 47.97 -27.16 -6.43
C GLU A 763 47.29 -26.63 -7.69
N MET A 764 46.35 -25.69 -7.54
CA MET A 764 45.69 -25.03 -8.65
C MET A 764 46.64 -24.01 -9.32
N GLN A 765 47.46 -23.32 -8.53
CA GLN A 765 48.53 -22.45 -9.05
C GLN A 765 49.51 -23.23 -9.92
N GLU A 766 49.93 -24.41 -9.47
CA GLU A 766 50.85 -25.26 -10.21
C GLU A 766 50.21 -25.84 -11.48
N ARG A 767 48.94 -26.23 -11.44
CA ARG A 767 48.22 -26.65 -12.64
C ARG A 767 48.09 -25.53 -13.67
N ALA A 768 47.71 -24.33 -13.21
CA ALA A 768 47.64 -23.14 -14.05
C ALA A 768 49.00 -22.81 -14.68
N ARG A 769 50.08 -22.90 -13.89
CA ARG A 769 51.45 -22.72 -14.37
C ARG A 769 51.83 -23.73 -15.44
N LYS A 770 51.53 -25.02 -15.25
CA LYS A 770 51.80 -26.07 -16.25
C LYS A 770 51.12 -25.78 -17.58
N GLU A 771 49.86 -25.33 -17.56
CA GLU A 771 49.16 -24.89 -18.78
C GLU A 771 49.90 -23.72 -19.44
N VAL A 772 50.22 -22.68 -18.67
CA VAL A 772 50.90 -21.49 -19.22
C VAL A 772 52.26 -21.85 -19.83
N ILE A 773 53.06 -22.69 -19.17
CA ILE A 773 54.35 -23.15 -19.69
C ILE A 773 54.16 -24.01 -20.95
N SER A 774 53.11 -24.83 -21.03
CA SER A 774 52.83 -25.63 -22.24
C SER A 774 52.47 -24.77 -23.46
N VAL A 775 51.84 -23.62 -23.25
CA VAL A 775 51.40 -22.71 -24.34
C VAL A 775 52.48 -21.69 -24.72
N LEU A 776 53.19 -21.12 -23.75
CA LEU A 776 54.13 -20.02 -23.96
C LEU A 776 55.61 -20.43 -23.86
N GLY A 777 55.90 -21.63 -23.36
CA GLY A 777 57.25 -22.00 -22.93
C GLY A 777 57.67 -21.30 -21.63
N ASN A 778 58.97 -21.35 -21.33
CA ASN A 778 59.52 -20.82 -20.08
C ASN A 778 60.08 -19.38 -20.18
N GLU A 779 60.34 -18.88 -21.40
CA GLU A 779 61.01 -17.59 -21.66
C GLU A 779 60.13 -16.37 -21.45
N PRO A 780 60.58 -15.25 -20.84
CA PRO A 780 59.73 -14.09 -20.57
C PRO A 780 59.21 -13.43 -21.86
N ILE A 781 58.01 -13.84 -22.29
CA ILE A 781 57.31 -13.37 -23.49
C ILE A 781 55.91 -12.87 -23.15
N ILE A 782 55.44 -11.88 -23.89
CA ILE A 782 54.06 -11.40 -23.83
C ILE A 782 53.19 -12.39 -24.63
N PRO A 783 52.08 -12.89 -24.05
CA PRO A 783 51.19 -13.79 -24.77
C PRO A 783 50.39 -13.06 -25.86
N THR A 784 50.29 -13.68 -27.03
CA THR A 784 49.42 -13.20 -28.13
C THR A 784 47.95 -13.53 -27.86
N SER A 785 47.03 -12.83 -28.54
CA SER A 785 45.59 -13.09 -28.43
C SER A 785 45.18 -14.54 -28.74
N GLU A 786 45.85 -15.22 -29.67
CA GLU A 786 45.58 -16.63 -29.97
C GLU A 786 46.07 -17.56 -28.85
N GLN A 787 47.26 -17.31 -28.29
CA GLN A 787 47.78 -18.08 -27.17
C GLN A 787 46.90 -17.94 -25.92
N LEU A 788 46.34 -16.76 -25.66
CA LEU A 788 45.42 -16.53 -24.54
C LEU A 788 44.12 -17.36 -24.65
N LYS A 789 43.67 -17.67 -25.87
CA LYS A 789 42.49 -18.53 -26.09
C LYS A 789 42.75 -19.99 -25.72
N GLU A 790 43.99 -20.45 -25.86
CA GLU A 790 44.39 -21.83 -25.55
C GLU A 790 44.55 -22.09 -24.04
N MET A 791 44.65 -21.05 -23.21
CA MET A 791 44.76 -21.17 -21.75
C MET A 791 43.40 -21.45 -21.09
N LYS A 792 42.87 -22.65 -21.30
CA LYS A 792 41.51 -23.06 -20.88
C LYS A 792 41.35 -23.08 -19.36
N TYR A 793 42.35 -23.55 -18.62
CA TYR A 793 42.33 -23.58 -17.17
C TYR A 793 42.46 -22.19 -16.55
N ILE A 794 43.31 -21.30 -17.09
CA ILE A 794 43.33 -19.88 -16.69
C ILE A 794 41.96 -19.23 -16.89
N ASN A 795 41.33 -19.49 -18.04
CA ASN A 795 39.97 -19.04 -18.31
C ASN A 795 38.97 -19.55 -17.26
N ALA A 796 39.09 -20.81 -16.86
CA ALA A 796 38.24 -21.42 -15.86
C ALA A 796 38.45 -20.81 -14.46
N VAL A 797 39.72 -20.57 -14.08
CA VAL A 797 40.09 -19.87 -12.83
C VAL A 797 39.46 -18.49 -12.78
N ILE A 798 39.62 -17.68 -13.85
CA ILE A 798 39.03 -16.33 -13.93
C ILE A 798 37.50 -16.38 -13.81
N LYS A 799 36.85 -17.31 -14.52
CA LYS A 799 35.39 -17.46 -14.48
C LYS A 799 34.89 -17.84 -13.09
N GLU A 800 35.59 -18.74 -12.40
CA GLU A 800 35.24 -19.17 -11.05
C GLU A 800 35.51 -18.07 -10.02
N SER A 801 36.61 -17.31 -10.16
CA SER A 801 36.86 -16.12 -9.33
C SER A 801 35.73 -15.10 -9.46
N LEU A 802 35.31 -14.79 -10.68
CA LEU A 802 34.20 -13.87 -10.96
C LEU A 802 32.83 -14.43 -10.55
N ARG A 803 32.68 -15.76 -10.45
CA ARG A 803 31.46 -16.37 -9.92
C ARG A 803 31.40 -16.18 -8.42
N ILE A 804 32.43 -16.59 -7.69
CA ILE A 804 32.43 -16.54 -6.23
C ILE A 804 32.49 -15.10 -5.74
N TYR A 805 33.41 -14.29 -6.26
CA TYR A 805 33.58 -12.89 -5.83
C TYR A 805 33.49 -11.94 -7.02
N PRO A 806 32.27 -11.69 -7.57
CA PRO A 806 32.08 -10.74 -8.65
C PRO A 806 32.39 -9.31 -8.15
N PRO A 807 33.09 -8.46 -8.92
CA PRO A 807 33.42 -7.10 -8.47
C PRO A 807 32.22 -6.25 -8.00
N SER A 808 31.01 -6.55 -8.50
CA SER A 808 29.75 -5.99 -8.00
C SER A 808 28.74 -7.10 -7.68
N THR A 809 28.00 -6.93 -6.59
CA THR A 809 27.01 -7.91 -6.12
C THR A 809 25.70 -7.91 -6.89
N GLY A 810 25.45 -6.90 -7.72
CA GLY A 810 24.22 -6.76 -8.49
C GLY A 810 24.41 -5.95 -9.76
N ILE A 811 23.33 -5.84 -10.55
CA ILE A 811 23.32 -4.91 -11.69
C ILE A 811 22.83 -3.53 -11.26
N VAL A 812 23.11 -2.51 -12.07
CA VAL A 812 22.47 -1.21 -11.91
C VAL A 812 20.96 -1.38 -12.10
N PRO A 813 20.11 -1.03 -11.11
CA PRO A 813 18.66 -1.22 -11.22
C PRO A 813 18.07 -0.43 -12.39
N ARG A 814 17.02 -0.98 -13.01
CA ARG A 814 16.32 -0.33 -14.13
C ARG A 814 14.88 -0.06 -13.76
N LYS A 815 14.35 1.10 -14.17
CA LYS A 815 12.94 1.44 -13.99
C LYS A 815 12.17 1.11 -15.25
N LEU A 816 11.15 0.26 -15.14
CA LEU A 816 10.31 -0.10 -16.28
C LEU A 816 9.53 1.13 -16.78
N THR A 817 9.51 1.36 -18.10
CA THR A 817 8.73 2.42 -18.76
C THR A 817 7.37 1.94 -19.23
N LYS A 818 7.24 0.63 -19.48
CA LYS A 818 6.02 -0.07 -19.89
C LYS A 818 5.86 -1.34 -19.05
N PRO A 819 4.64 -1.86 -18.88
CA PRO A 819 4.45 -3.16 -18.24
C PRO A 819 5.26 -4.25 -18.96
N MET A 820 5.88 -5.14 -18.20
CA MET A 820 6.73 -6.22 -18.73
C MET A 820 6.37 -7.55 -18.09
N LYS A 821 6.25 -8.58 -18.94
CA LYS A 821 6.06 -9.96 -18.46
C LYS A 821 7.41 -10.56 -18.08
N ILE A 822 7.56 -10.94 -16.81
CA ILE A 822 8.74 -11.57 -16.24
C ILE A 822 8.29 -12.88 -15.59
N GLY A 823 8.59 -14.02 -16.22
CA GLY A 823 8.06 -15.30 -15.79
C GLY A 823 6.51 -15.33 -15.81
N PRO A 824 5.84 -15.72 -14.71
CA PRO A 824 4.39 -15.69 -14.60
C PRO A 824 3.82 -14.30 -14.25
N TYR A 825 4.66 -13.32 -13.92
CA TYR A 825 4.23 -12.02 -13.41
C TYR A 825 4.16 -10.97 -14.53
N LEU A 826 3.16 -10.10 -14.46
CA LEU A 826 3.08 -8.88 -15.26
C LEU A 826 3.46 -7.70 -14.38
N ILE A 827 4.71 -7.23 -14.49
CA ILE A 827 5.21 -6.12 -13.69
C ILE A 827 4.76 -4.81 -14.34
N PRO A 828 4.10 -3.89 -13.61
CA PRO A 828 3.63 -2.63 -14.17
C PRO A 828 4.78 -1.67 -14.48
N ALA A 829 4.47 -0.63 -15.26
CA ALA A 829 5.40 0.47 -15.49
C ALA A 829 5.73 1.20 -14.17
N ASN A 830 6.83 1.95 -14.17
CA ASN A 830 7.37 2.71 -13.04
C ASN A 830 7.89 1.89 -11.85
N ILE A 831 7.99 0.58 -11.97
CA ILE A 831 8.64 -0.28 -10.97
C ILE A 831 10.12 -0.42 -11.26
N ILE A 832 10.94 -0.37 -10.21
CA ILE A 832 12.38 -0.65 -10.29
C ILE A 832 12.57 -2.16 -10.30
N CYS A 833 13.39 -2.67 -11.22
CA CYS A 833 13.76 -4.07 -11.32
C CYS A 833 15.29 -4.19 -11.25
N THR A 834 15.79 -5.18 -10.51
CA THR A 834 17.20 -5.48 -10.36
C THR A 834 17.44 -6.97 -10.14
N THR A 835 18.70 -7.38 -10.01
CA THR A 835 19.09 -8.74 -9.64
C THR A 835 20.30 -8.70 -8.72
N ASN A 836 20.35 -9.65 -7.79
CA ASN A 836 21.50 -9.91 -6.95
C ASN A 836 22.33 -11.04 -7.58
N ILE A 837 23.42 -10.66 -8.25
CA ILE A 837 24.36 -11.58 -8.91
C ILE A 837 25.01 -12.50 -7.87
N TRP A 838 25.36 -11.97 -6.69
CA TRP A 838 25.97 -12.76 -5.62
C TRP A 838 25.05 -13.89 -5.18
N GLN A 839 23.76 -13.59 -4.95
CA GLN A 839 22.79 -14.59 -4.53
C GLN A 839 22.62 -15.68 -5.59
N ILE A 840 22.52 -15.33 -6.88
CA ILE A 840 22.42 -16.31 -7.97
C ILE A 840 23.68 -17.19 -8.04
N ASN A 841 24.86 -16.58 -7.90
CA ASN A 841 26.14 -17.27 -7.98
C ASN A 841 26.39 -18.24 -6.82
N HIS A 842 25.78 -18.02 -5.66
CA HIS A 842 25.92 -18.89 -4.48
C HIS A 842 24.71 -19.79 -4.24
N HIS A 843 23.69 -19.75 -5.11
CA HIS A 843 22.49 -20.55 -4.90
C HIS A 843 22.73 -22.03 -5.27
N PRO A 844 22.47 -22.99 -4.35
CA PRO A 844 22.65 -24.42 -4.63
C PRO A 844 21.74 -24.99 -5.74
N LYS A 845 20.69 -24.26 -6.16
CA LYS A 845 19.82 -24.61 -7.29
C LYS A 845 20.56 -24.54 -8.63
N TYR A 846 21.57 -23.67 -8.74
CA TYR A 846 22.29 -23.42 -9.99
C TYR A 846 23.76 -23.85 -9.96
N TRP A 847 24.33 -23.98 -8.77
CA TRP A 847 25.74 -24.31 -8.56
C TRP A 847 25.87 -25.41 -7.51
N GLU A 848 26.43 -26.55 -7.90
CA GLU A 848 26.75 -27.62 -6.96
C GLU A 848 27.89 -27.17 -6.03
N ASN A 849 27.81 -27.38 -4.71
CA ASN A 849 28.82 -26.90 -3.73
C ASN A 849 29.25 -25.44 -3.99
N PRO A 850 28.32 -24.46 -3.92
CA PRO A 850 28.52 -23.09 -4.41
C PRO A 850 29.65 -22.33 -3.70
N GLU A 851 29.95 -22.67 -2.45
CA GLU A 851 31.02 -22.04 -1.65
C GLU A 851 32.42 -22.59 -1.97
N GLN A 852 32.51 -23.72 -2.69
CA GLN A 852 33.78 -24.33 -3.05
C GLN A 852 34.32 -23.70 -4.34
N PHE A 853 35.54 -23.15 -4.28
CA PHE A 853 36.27 -22.71 -5.45
C PHE A 853 36.68 -23.91 -6.32
N ASN A 854 36.02 -24.09 -7.46
CA ASN A 854 36.25 -25.22 -8.36
C ASN A 854 36.24 -24.77 -9.84
N PRO A 855 37.43 -24.46 -10.42
CA PRO A 855 37.55 -24.12 -11.84
C PRO A 855 37.04 -25.21 -12.79
N GLU A 856 37.05 -26.50 -12.41
CA GLU A 856 36.66 -27.60 -13.31
C GLU A 856 35.23 -27.47 -13.85
N ARG A 857 34.34 -26.77 -13.14
CA ARG A 857 32.95 -26.53 -13.57
C ARG A 857 32.88 -25.86 -14.94
N PHE A 858 33.85 -24.99 -15.23
CA PHE A 858 33.93 -24.27 -16.50
C PHE A 858 34.73 -25.02 -17.59
N LEU A 859 35.30 -26.18 -17.26
CA LEU A 859 35.96 -27.08 -18.21
C LEU A 859 35.05 -28.23 -18.65
N ASN A 860 34.24 -28.75 -17.72
CA ASN A 860 33.55 -30.03 -17.88
C ASN A 860 32.21 -29.99 -18.63
N ASN A 861 31.89 -28.91 -19.36
CA ASN A 861 30.59 -28.72 -20.03
C ASN A 861 29.38 -29.04 -19.12
N GLU A 862 29.48 -28.75 -17.82
CA GLU A 862 28.33 -28.75 -16.94
C GLU A 862 27.26 -27.84 -17.55
N LYS A 863 25.99 -28.25 -17.52
CA LYS A 863 24.88 -27.44 -18.03
C LYS A 863 24.61 -26.27 -17.08
N ILE A 864 25.53 -25.31 -17.03
CA ILE A 864 25.38 -24.04 -16.31
C ILE A 864 24.34 -23.21 -17.09
N HIS A 865 23.31 -22.72 -16.40
CA HIS A 865 22.33 -21.85 -17.03
C HIS A 865 23.03 -20.56 -17.50
N ALA A 866 22.85 -20.14 -18.76
CA ALA A 866 23.59 -19.00 -19.32
C ALA A 866 23.43 -17.68 -18.54
N PHE A 867 22.32 -17.53 -17.80
CA PHE A 867 22.03 -16.36 -16.95
C PHE A 867 22.34 -16.57 -15.47
N SER A 868 22.88 -17.73 -15.06
CA SER A 868 23.40 -17.93 -13.70
C SER A 868 24.86 -17.48 -13.55
N TRP A 869 25.56 -17.18 -14.66
CA TRP A 869 26.88 -16.56 -14.66
C TRP A 869 26.84 -15.28 -15.50
N ILE A 870 26.61 -14.13 -14.85
CA ILE A 870 26.50 -12.82 -15.52
C ILE A 870 27.32 -11.70 -14.83
N PRO A 871 28.61 -11.92 -14.51
CA PRO A 871 29.44 -10.89 -13.86
C PRO A 871 29.60 -9.62 -14.72
N PHE A 872 29.33 -9.71 -16.03
CA PHE A 872 29.35 -8.59 -16.97
C PHE A 872 27.95 -8.12 -17.38
N SER A 873 26.90 -8.51 -16.65
CA SER A 873 25.49 -8.34 -17.04
C SER A 873 25.20 -8.99 -18.42
N SER A 874 24.05 -8.72 -19.01
CA SER A 874 23.64 -9.24 -20.32
C SER A 874 22.69 -8.29 -21.05
N GLY A 875 22.40 -8.59 -22.32
CA GLY A 875 21.57 -7.78 -23.21
C GLY A 875 22.26 -6.51 -23.69
N VAL A 876 21.47 -5.52 -24.13
CA VAL A 876 21.97 -4.27 -24.75
C VAL A 876 22.80 -3.39 -23.81
N ARG A 877 22.68 -3.61 -22.49
CA ARG A 877 23.43 -2.91 -21.43
C ARG A 877 24.51 -3.80 -20.78
N ASN A 878 24.99 -4.84 -21.47
CA ASN A 878 26.14 -5.63 -21.02
C ASN A 878 27.39 -4.75 -20.80
N CYS A 879 28.41 -5.26 -20.12
CA CYS A 879 29.65 -4.50 -19.89
C CYS A 879 30.36 -4.20 -21.21
N LEU A 880 30.73 -2.94 -21.42
CA LEU A 880 31.51 -2.49 -22.58
C LEU A 880 32.94 -3.07 -22.56
N GLY A 881 33.56 -3.11 -21.38
CA GLY A 881 34.94 -3.54 -21.19
C GLY A 881 35.13 -5.05 -20.99
N GLN A 882 34.11 -5.88 -21.21
CA GLN A 882 34.18 -7.33 -20.90
C GLN A 882 35.38 -8.02 -21.55
N ASN A 883 35.58 -7.81 -22.86
CA ASN A 883 36.69 -8.45 -23.58
C ASN A 883 38.04 -7.89 -23.15
N PHE A 884 38.10 -6.60 -22.84
CA PHE A 884 39.31 -5.92 -22.38
C PHE A 884 39.74 -6.45 -21.01
N SER A 885 38.83 -6.45 -20.03
CA SER A 885 39.11 -6.95 -18.67
C SER A 885 39.51 -8.43 -18.66
N LEU A 886 38.84 -9.28 -19.45
CA LEU A 886 39.19 -10.70 -19.54
C LEU A 886 40.54 -10.93 -20.22
N MET A 887 40.90 -10.12 -21.22
CA MET A 887 42.22 -10.17 -21.85
C MET A 887 43.31 -9.75 -20.87
N GLU A 888 43.11 -8.61 -20.20
CA GLU A 888 44.02 -8.06 -19.20
C GLU A 888 44.30 -9.06 -18.06
N GLN A 889 43.24 -9.68 -17.53
CA GLN A 889 43.36 -10.74 -16.51
C GLN A 889 44.22 -11.92 -16.96
N ARG A 890 44.02 -12.42 -18.19
CA ARG A 890 44.80 -13.55 -18.71
C ARG A 890 46.26 -13.19 -18.91
N VAL A 891 46.54 -12.00 -19.45
CA VAL A 891 47.93 -11.53 -19.67
C VAL A 891 48.66 -11.46 -18.34
N ILE A 892 48.12 -10.73 -17.36
CA ILE A 892 48.77 -10.53 -16.07
C ILE A 892 48.95 -11.86 -15.34
N ILE A 893 47.88 -12.65 -15.18
CA ILE A 893 47.96 -13.93 -14.43
C ILE A 893 48.96 -14.89 -15.09
N SER A 894 48.94 -15.02 -16.43
CA SER A 894 49.87 -15.91 -17.13
C SER A 894 51.33 -15.47 -16.99
N MET A 895 51.61 -14.17 -17.09
CA MET A 895 52.96 -13.64 -16.88
C MET A 895 53.44 -13.85 -15.44
N PHE A 896 52.59 -13.62 -14.45
CA PHE A 896 52.93 -13.85 -13.05
C PHE A 896 53.20 -15.32 -12.74
N LEU A 897 52.38 -16.27 -13.23
CA LEU A 897 52.57 -17.70 -13.01
C LEU A 897 53.92 -18.22 -13.51
N ARG A 898 54.47 -17.61 -14.56
CA ARG A 898 55.77 -17.98 -15.14
C ARG A 898 56.95 -17.48 -14.32
N LYS A 899 56.80 -16.33 -13.67
CA LYS A 899 57.89 -15.65 -12.97
C LYS A 899 57.92 -15.95 -11.47
N TYR A 900 56.74 -16.06 -10.85
CA TYR A 900 56.63 -16.11 -9.40
C TYR A 900 55.83 -17.33 -8.91
N ASN A 901 56.12 -17.68 -7.66
CA ASN A 901 55.24 -18.43 -6.80
C ASN A 901 54.75 -17.50 -5.68
N TRP A 902 53.48 -17.58 -5.30
CA TRP A 902 52.93 -16.74 -4.25
C TRP A 902 51.98 -17.48 -3.32
N ILE A 903 51.93 -17.02 -2.07
CA ILE A 903 51.15 -17.62 -0.99
C ILE A 903 50.50 -16.54 -0.14
N LEU A 904 49.51 -16.95 0.66
CA LEU A 904 49.02 -16.13 1.76
C LEU A 904 50.10 -16.07 2.86
N PRO A 905 50.33 -14.90 3.49
CA PRO A 905 51.20 -14.81 4.65
C PRO A 905 50.63 -15.61 5.83
N GLU A 906 51.52 -16.10 6.70
CA GLU A 906 51.12 -16.73 7.96
C GLU A 906 50.24 -15.76 8.78
N ASN A 907 49.14 -16.27 9.33
CA ASN A 907 48.12 -15.50 10.07
C ASN A 907 47.38 -14.44 9.23
N SER A 908 47.27 -14.61 7.92
CA SER A 908 46.41 -13.75 7.10
C SER A 908 44.97 -13.79 7.62
N ILE A 909 44.34 -12.62 7.80
CA ILE A 909 42.90 -12.53 8.12
C ILE A 909 42.02 -13.19 7.05
N ASN A 910 42.56 -13.37 5.84
CA ASN A 910 41.89 -13.95 4.69
C ASN A 910 42.16 -15.47 4.52
N GLU A 911 42.78 -16.14 5.50
CA GLU A 911 43.12 -17.58 5.42
C GLU A 911 41.88 -18.45 5.10
N ASN A 912 40.79 -18.26 5.84
CA ASN A 912 39.57 -19.06 5.69
C ASN A 912 38.70 -18.61 4.53
N LYS A 913 38.55 -17.30 4.32
CA LYS A 913 37.75 -16.68 3.23
C LYS A 913 38.26 -15.26 2.98
N LEU A 914 38.03 -14.72 1.79
CA LEU A 914 38.37 -13.33 1.48
C LEU A 914 37.31 -12.39 2.06
N LEU A 915 37.74 -11.44 2.88
CA LEU A 915 36.87 -10.44 3.50
C LEU A 915 36.78 -9.19 2.62
N PHE A 916 35.59 -8.57 2.60
CA PHE A 916 35.32 -7.38 1.80
C PHE A 916 34.73 -6.25 2.66
N GLU A 917 35.09 -5.02 2.31
CA GLU A 917 34.40 -3.82 2.78
C GLU A 917 32.98 -3.76 2.19
N THR A 918 32.09 -3.10 2.92
CA THR A 918 30.70 -2.93 2.51
C THR A 918 30.54 -1.65 1.70
N GLN A 919 30.66 -1.80 0.39
CA GLN A 919 30.71 -0.73 -0.61
C GLN A 919 29.97 -1.18 -1.89
N PHE A 920 29.85 -0.28 -2.88
CA PHE A 920 29.21 -0.60 -4.16
C PHE A 920 30.01 -1.65 -4.95
N LEU A 921 31.35 -1.59 -4.84
CA LEU A 921 32.28 -2.59 -5.34
C LEU A 921 32.88 -3.41 -4.19
N LEU A 922 33.20 -4.67 -4.47
CA LEU A 922 33.73 -5.62 -3.48
C LEU A 922 35.20 -5.37 -3.16
N LYS A 923 35.50 -4.34 -2.36
CA LYS A 923 36.88 -4.03 -1.98
C LYS A 923 37.44 -4.98 -0.92
N PRO A 924 38.52 -5.75 -1.18
CA PRO A 924 39.05 -6.70 -0.23
C PRO A 924 39.74 -6.00 0.94
N VAL A 925 39.64 -6.59 2.13
CA VAL A 925 40.25 -6.07 3.37
C VAL A 925 41.63 -6.70 3.57
N ASP A 926 42.67 -5.88 3.61
CA ASP A 926 44.07 -6.26 3.90
C ASP A 926 44.55 -7.51 3.13
N LEU A 927 44.30 -7.56 1.82
CA LEU A 927 44.71 -8.70 0.98
C LEU A 927 46.20 -8.60 0.64
N LYS A 928 47.02 -9.09 1.57
CA LYS A 928 48.46 -9.21 1.39
C LYS A 928 48.85 -10.60 0.89
N LEU A 929 49.77 -10.66 -0.07
CA LEU A 929 50.38 -11.88 -0.60
C LEU A 929 51.90 -11.80 -0.52
N VAL A 930 52.56 -12.93 -0.34
CA VAL A 930 54.04 -13.04 -0.34
C VAL A 930 54.47 -13.69 -1.63
N PHE A 931 55.35 -13.03 -2.38
CA PHE A 931 55.87 -13.50 -3.66
C PHE A 931 57.31 -13.97 -3.53
N THR A 932 57.61 -15.09 -4.18
CA THR A 932 58.93 -15.71 -4.27
C THR A 932 59.29 -15.91 -5.73
N GLU A 933 60.56 -15.76 -6.08
CA GLU A 933 61.02 -16.01 -7.45
C GLU A 933 60.97 -17.52 -7.76
N ARG A 934 60.43 -17.87 -8.93
CA ARG A 934 60.36 -19.26 -9.37
C ARG A 934 61.76 -19.72 -9.78
N LYS A 935 62.26 -20.79 -9.15
CA LYS A 935 63.48 -21.47 -9.62
C LYS A 935 63.18 -22.15 -10.96
N ALA A 936 64.03 -21.87 -11.96
CA ALA A 936 63.81 -22.17 -13.38
C ALA A 936 63.46 -23.64 -13.66
#